data_AF-A0A0V1IQA0-F1
#
_entry.id   AF-A0A0V1IQA0-F1
#
_cell.length_a   1.000
_cell.length_b   1.000
_cell.length_c   1.000
_cell.angle_alpha   90.00
_cell.angle_beta   90.00
_cell.angle_gamma   90.00
#
_symmetry.space_group_name_H-M   'P 1'
#
loop_
_entity.id
_entity.type
_entity.pdbx_description
1 polymer ?
#
loop_
_entity_poly.entity_id
_entity_poly.type
_entity_poly.pdbx_seq_one_letter_code
_entity_poly.pdbx_strand_id
1 'polypeptide(L)'
;MYMLLVQELDFLYYPTVRNLIETMSGKQNLNRFANLLKTEVSNRLGTNDSKVSTETNTADGRSITYFHVGLKVLMKYSTKAEDAYSLPGYLLQLENKNIDFAVIAIENPRALHSTESTTNDNCPLFSIPDIIMKTRNWSRLVVGEFPTVKYESHEEDEIQCYIKARKRQLEYADYLGLSAMIVSFSHRTLAPLAHVLNHFFLGTSVLKSEFRRSCEADVAMVPRFCLFTLGTIASGQGPGFTCRLALIVVSEIQAVHIGNASVGHCHRREWFSRVDGRWLGDSHSQYGTRHRRVGCILSLKTKNDAGARLLGRCFSDGGLCVFRLVGCKIGIWCRLPLAWDRIDETADDAWHLFHQLRTACGNDQRLEVALEIGADLCENMKILDRWIGEPIGCLIITGEVFQTMPGSDSPTVSEMHRRLFSLLFTRTSRAVLEFDSKQLDTIPINDFSFCIRNLYKNQRVLPMEQNCSVMRSYRDYLQLPLQPLFEDLSAATYEVFETDSVKYVKYEMAIKEAISDKISGNEVPFFNVIVCGAGRGPLVTAVLKALEHFAIPAFQLTAVEKNINAVSTLDHLNQTKWNRKVHIVHSDVRKFKPPMKADIIVSEMLGSFGDNELSPECLYEAMKFLKPDGVCIPQFYQSYLSPVHAPKLHYNAAQYRKQVEYNDALECGYVVYPTTAFVIDNPQPLFPFTHKVGNNARPKQKNLYKVLKFRSEIDCELSGFLGYFYCILYKEHALSILPSNHTPNMRSWFSMFFPLLTPVMVKAGDEIEIHFWRNTGHGKVWYEWWLAKPAALPLQNPNDKCSILKMRFHKLKQALELYRMRQQSFKWIGSKYCFQNFKIQPLSTSSQSQEKKSIAVTFLTSQGDQFKAYGKIGGTLLDLVFNENVPLDGFGVCEGACSCSTCHVILKREQYECLPSPCEDELDMLDLAYGLADTSRLACQIVLTEQLDGMEVLVPGVPDATQLH
;
A
#
# COMPACT_ATOMS: atom_id res chain seq x y z
N MET A 1 3.93 -35.54 40.90
CA MET A 1 3.60 -34.53 39.87
C MET A 1 2.33 -33.76 40.21
N TYR A 2 1.10 -34.30 40.08
CA TYR A 2 -0.12 -33.48 40.24
C TYR A 2 -0.28 -32.78 41.61
N MET A 3 0.20 -33.38 42.72
CA MET A 3 0.26 -32.74 44.05
C MET A 3 1.32 -31.64 44.19
N LEU A 4 2.39 -31.64 43.37
CA LEU A 4 3.47 -30.64 43.44
C LEU A 4 3.07 -29.35 42.72
N LEU A 5 2.33 -29.45 41.60
CA LEU A 5 1.82 -28.29 40.87
C LEU A 5 0.86 -27.40 41.70
N VAL A 6 0.30 -27.93 42.78
CA VAL A 6 -0.58 -27.19 43.69
C VAL A 6 0.21 -26.29 44.65
N GLN A 7 1.45 -26.65 45.00
CA GLN A 7 2.24 -25.89 45.99
C GLN A 7 2.90 -24.63 45.41
N GLU A 8 3.21 -24.58 44.11
CA GLU A 8 3.76 -23.36 43.47
C GLU A 8 2.68 -22.32 43.11
N LEU A 9 1.40 -22.72 43.06
CA LEU A 9 0.29 -21.80 42.72
C LEU A 9 -0.24 -20.98 43.91
N ASP A 10 0.16 -21.29 45.15
CA ASP A 10 -0.34 -20.61 46.36
C ASP A 10 0.16 -19.15 46.53
N PHE A 11 1.11 -18.69 45.70
CA PHE A 11 1.82 -17.41 45.93
C PHE A 11 1.22 -16.17 45.24
N LEU A 12 0.21 -16.28 44.38
CA LEU A 12 -0.33 -15.14 43.61
C LEU A 12 -1.87 -15.09 43.48
N TYR A 13 -2.54 -14.60 44.54
CA TYR A 13 -3.93 -14.08 44.56
C TYR A 13 -5.06 -15.09 44.23
N TYR A 14 -6.32 -14.95 44.67
CA TYR A 14 -7.04 -13.97 45.51
C TYR A 14 -8.09 -14.79 46.31
N PRO A 15 -8.45 -14.47 47.58
CA PRO A 15 -9.40 -15.27 48.38
C PRO A 15 -10.78 -15.56 47.75
N THR A 16 -11.20 -14.77 46.76
CA THR A 16 -12.48 -14.88 46.06
C THR A 16 -12.75 -16.27 45.46
N VAL A 17 -11.71 -16.97 44.98
CA VAL A 17 -11.86 -18.29 44.33
C VAL A 17 -12.31 -19.36 45.32
N ARG A 18 -11.88 -19.28 46.59
CA ARG A 18 -12.23 -20.26 47.64
C ARG A 18 -13.73 -20.22 47.95
N ASN A 19 -14.27 -19.03 48.16
CA ASN A 19 -15.71 -18.82 48.38
C ASN A 19 -16.56 -19.32 47.18
N LEU A 20 -16.06 -19.15 45.94
CA LEU A 20 -16.76 -19.61 44.74
C LEU A 20 -16.84 -21.14 44.65
N ILE A 21 -15.81 -21.84 45.13
CA ILE A 21 -15.78 -23.31 45.21
C ILE A 21 -16.71 -23.81 46.32
N GLU A 22 -16.71 -23.17 47.49
CA GLU A 22 -17.55 -23.56 48.64
C GLU A 22 -19.06 -23.32 48.39
N THR A 23 -19.42 -22.39 47.51
CA THR A 23 -20.84 -22.14 47.12
C THR A 23 -21.37 -23.06 46.01
N MET A 24 -20.54 -23.79 45.27
CA MET A 24 -20.98 -24.65 44.15
C MET A 24 -21.16 -26.12 44.53
N SER A 25 -22.14 -26.40 45.37
CA SER A 25 -22.52 -27.73 45.87
C SER A 25 -23.21 -28.64 44.83
N GLY A 26 -22.59 -28.88 43.66
CA GLY A 26 -23.13 -29.73 42.60
C GLY A 26 -22.08 -30.46 41.76
N LYS A 27 -21.99 -31.80 41.88
CA LYS A 27 -20.97 -32.64 41.21
C LYS A 27 -20.92 -32.50 39.68
N GLN A 28 -22.03 -32.18 39.01
CA GLN A 28 -22.06 -31.97 37.56
C GLN A 28 -21.30 -30.69 37.13
N ASN A 29 -21.36 -29.62 37.93
CA ASN A 29 -20.71 -28.34 37.59
C ASN A 29 -19.19 -28.43 37.73
N LEU A 30 -18.67 -29.17 38.72
CA LEU A 30 -17.23 -29.45 38.86
C LEU A 30 -16.65 -30.13 37.62
N ASN A 31 -17.34 -31.14 37.06
CA ASN A 31 -16.88 -31.82 35.85
C ASN A 31 -16.91 -30.91 34.62
N ARG A 32 -17.91 -30.02 34.52
CA ARG A 32 -18.00 -29.03 33.42
C ARG A 32 -16.86 -28.02 33.49
N PHE A 33 -16.54 -27.53 34.69
CA PHE A 33 -15.44 -26.58 34.94
C PHE A 33 -14.06 -27.24 34.75
N ALA A 34 -13.88 -28.48 35.19
CA ALA A 34 -12.66 -29.26 34.98
C ALA A 34 -12.40 -29.56 33.49
N ASN A 35 -13.45 -29.78 32.69
CA ASN A 35 -13.31 -29.93 31.24
C ASN A 35 -12.96 -28.60 30.56
N LEU A 36 -13.58 -27.48 30.94
CA LEU A 36 -13.20 -26.16 30.45
C LEU A 36 -11.73 -25.84 30.73
N LEU A 37 -11.26 -26.08 31.97
CA LEU A 37 -9.84 -25.91 32.33
C LEU A 37 -8.91 -26.83 31.52
N LYS A 38 -9.31 -28.07 31.22
CA LYS A 38 -8.54 -28.95 30.33
C LYS A 38 -8.44 -28.40 28.91
N THR A 39 -9.54 -27.89 28.34
CA THR A 39 -9.53 -27.26 27.01
C THR A 39 -8.66 -26.00 27.00
N GLU A 40 -8.78 -25.12 28.00
CA GLU A 40 -7.98 -23.90 28.15
C GLU A 40 -6.47 -24.20 28.28
N VAL A 41 -6.10 -25.31 28.95
CA VAL A 41 -4.71 -25.75 29.14
C VAL A 41 -4.15 -26.47 27.92
N SER A 42 -4.89 -27.38 27.27
CA SER A 42 -4.47 -27.99 26.00
C SER A 42 -4.25 -26.95 24.91
N ASN A 43 -5.13 -25.94 24.82
CA ASN A 43 -5.00 -24.82 23.87
C ASN A 43 -3.76 -23.92 24.13
N ARG A 44 -3.14 -24.00 25.32
CA ARG A 44 -1.91 -23.26 25.67
C ARG A 44 -0.63 -24.10 25.62
N LEU A 45 -0.74 -25.43 25.72
CA LEU A 45 0.39 -26.36 25.75
C LEU A 45 0.61 -27.13 24.43
N GLY A 46 -0.02 -26.69 23.34
CA GLY A 46 0.33 -27.09 21.96
C GLY A 46 0.21 -28.59 21.65
N THR A 47 -0.52 -29.35 22.47
CA THR A 47 -0.52 -30.82 22.44
C THR A 47 -1.94 -31.36 22.39
N ASN A 48 -2.37 -31.73 21.19
CA ASN A 48 -3.14 -32.96 20.93
C ASN A 48 -3.31 -33.18 19.42
N ASP A 49 -2.61 -34.17 18.88
CA ASP A 49 -3.14 -34.94 17.76
C ASP A 49 -4.46 -35.59 18.16
N SER A 50 -5.53 -35.37 17.39
CA SER A 50 -6.18 -36.46 16.63
C SER A 50 -7.57 -36.10 16.06
N LYS A 51 -7.78 -36.53 14.81
CA LYS A 51 -9.10 -36.84 14.20
C LYS A 51 -10.11 -35.71 14.04
N VAL A 52 -9.85 -34.84 13.05
CA VAL A 52 -10.82 -34.65 11.95
C VAL A 52 -10.09 -35.03 10.66
N SER A 53 -10.58 -36.05 9.95
CA SER A 53 -9.83 -36.69 8.86
C SER A 53 -10.50 -36.50 7.50
N THR A 54 -10.10 -35.46 6.76
CA THR A 54 -10.06 -35.42 5.26
C THR A 54 -9.41 -34.13 4.73
N GLU A 55 -8.25 -33.72 5.28
CA GLU A 55 -7.40 -32.72 4.61
C GLU A 55 -6.40 -33.42 3.68
N THR A 56 -6.33 -33.00 2.42
CA THR A 56 -5.35 -33.50 1.45
C THR A 56 -4.02 -32.77 1.66
N ASN A 57 -3.06 -33.44 2.30
CA ASN A 57 -1.72 -32.91 2.51
C ASN A 57 -1.04 -32.49 1.20
N THR A 58 -0.84 -31.19 1.02
CA THR A 58 0.21 -30.61 0.16
C THR A 58 1.33 -30.10 1.05
N ALA A 59 2.59 -30.38 0.71
CA ALA A 59 3.73 -30.25 1.63
C ALA A 59 4.09 -28.81 2.08
N ASP A 60 3.51 -27.78 1.45
CA ASP A 60 3.69 -26.39 1.86
C ASP A 60 2.66 -25.99 2.93
N GLY A 61 3.13 -25.73 4.16
CA GLY A 61 2.31 -25.38 5.33
C GLY A 61 1.66 -23.99 5.28
N ARG A 62 0.86 -23.70 4.25
CA ARG A 62 0.05 -22.47 4.13
C ARG A 62 -1.39 -22.83 3.81
N SER A 63 -2.29 -22.57 4.76
CA SER A 63 -3.72 -22.90 4.66
C SER A 63 -4.36 -22.27 3.41
N ILE A 64 -5.33 -22.99 2.82
CA ILE A 64 -6.08 -22.54 1.64
C ILE A 64 -6.72 -21.17 1.93
N THR A 65 -6.63 -20.26 0.95
CA THR A 65 -7.20 -18.90 1.02
C THR A 65 -8.64 -18.90 1.52
N TYR A 66 -8.85 -18.33 2.71
CA TYR A 66 -10.18 -18.14 3.29
C TYR A 66 -10.95 -17.08 2.49
N PHE A 67 -12.10 -17.49 1.96
CA PHE A 67 -13.13 -16.58 1.45
C PHE A 67 -14.16 -16.38 2.58
N HIS A 68 -14.36 -15.14 3.00
CA HIS A 68 -15.20 -14.82 4.15
C HIS A 68 -16.66 -14.66 3.74
N VAL A 69 -17.55 -15.37 4.45
CA VAL A 69 -19.00 -15.33 4.22
C VAL A 69 -19.67 -14.74 5.44
N GLY A 70 -20.26 -13.56 5.28
CA GLY A 70 -21.12 -12.93 6.26
C GLY A 70 -22.60 -13.25 6.03
N LEU A 71 -23.44 -12.93 7.02
CA LEU A 71 -24.90 -13.01 6.93
C LEU A 71 -25.53 -11.67 7.34
N LYS A 72 -26.54 -11.19 6.62
CA LYS A 72 -27.34 -10.04 7.04
C LYS A 72 -28.45 -10.46 8.02
N VAL A 73 -28.55 -9.74 9.14
CA VAL A 73 -29.37 -10.14 10.29
C VAL A 73 -30.30 -9.01 10.74
N LEU A 74 -31.61 -9.27 10.65
CA LEU A 74 -32.64 -8.39 11.19
C LEU A 74 -32.93 -8.74 12.66
N MET A 75 -32.07 -8.25 13.56
CA MET A 75 -32.21 -8.53 15.00
C MET A 75 -33.50 -7.96 15.60
N LYS A 76 -34.25 -8.82 16.29
CA LYS A 76 -35.28 -8.42 17.26
C LYS A 76 -34.59 -8.24 18.61
N TYR A 77 -34.44 -7.00 19.08
CA TYR A 77 -33.65 -6.68 20.28
C TYR A 77 -34.14 -7.39 21.55
N SER A 78 -33.25 -8.13 22.22
CA SER A 78 -33.28 -8.32 23.67
C SER A 78 -32.03 -7.69 24.31
N THR A 79 -32.19 -7.12 25.50
CA THR A 79 -31.13 -6.44 26.26
C THR A 79 -30.47 -7.36 27.30
N LYS A 80 -30.93 -8.61 27.46
CA LYS A 80 -30.35 -9.57 28.41
C LYS A 80 -29.24 -10.37 27.74
N ALA A 81 -28.04 -10.32 28.31
CA ALA A 81 -26.89 -11.10 27.82
C ALA A 81 -27.05 -12.63 27.95
N GLU A 82 -28.01 -13.09 28.76
CA GLU A 82 -28.33 -14.51 28.99
C GLU A 82 -29.36 -15.07 28.01
N ASP A 83 -30.06 -14.22 27.24
CA ASP A 83 -31.02 -14.67 26.23
C ASP A 83 -30.28 -15.19 24.98
N ALA A 84 -30.82 -16.26 24.37
CA ALA A 84 -30.36 -16.77 23.07
C ALA A 84 -30.51 -15.77 21.90
N TYR A 85 -31.21 -14.65 22.14
CA TYR A 85 -31.42 -13.53 21.22
C TYR A 85 -30.50 -12.33 21.50
N SER A 86 -29.55 -12.44 22.42
CA SER A 86 -28.49 -11.45 22.59
C SER A 86 -27.53 -11.47 21.40
N LEU A 87 -27.02 -10.30 20.97
CA LEU A 87 -26.08 -10.23 19.83
C LEU A 87 -24.83 -11.13 20.02
N PRO A 88 -24.18 -11.20 21.20
CA PRO A 88 -23.06 -12.13 21.42
C PRO A 88 -23.47 -13.61 21.29
N GLY A 89 -24.64 -14.00 21.83
CA GLY A 89 -25.17 -15.34 21.70
C GLY A 89 -25.52 -15.72 20.25
N TYR A 90 -26.06 -14.76 19.49
CA TYR A 90 -26.37 -14.95 18.08
C TYR A 90 -25.12 -15.05 17.21
N LEU A 91 -24.08 -14.22 17.46
CA LEU A 91 -22.79 -14.32 16.76
C LEU A 91 -22.12 -15.68 17.00
N LEU A 92 -22.20 -16.22 18.23
CA LEU A 92 -21.72 -17.58 18.51
C LEU A 92 -22.53 -18.66 17.77
N GLN A 93 -23.84 -18.47 17.56
CA GLN A 93 -24.63 -19.35 16.71
C GLN A 93 -24.22 -19.25 15.23
N LEU A 94 -23.86 -18.05 14.74
CA LEU A 94 -23.37 -17.85 13.36
C LEU A 94 -22.00 -18.50 13.12
N GLU A 95 -21.09 -18.45 14.09
CA GLU A 95 -19.78 -19.13 13.99
C GLU A 95 -19.98 -20.66 13.85
N ASN A 96 -20.92 -21.24 14.61
CA ASN A 96 -21.37 -22.64 14.44
C ASN A 96 -22.11 -22.91 13.11
N LYS A 97 -22.63 -21.87 12.44
CA LYS A 97 -23.23 -21.95 11.08
C LYS A 97 -22.21 -21.71 9.96
N ASN A 98 -20.91 -21.67 10.26
CA ASN A 98 -19.83 -21.38 9.31
C ASN A 98 -20.03 -20.01 8.61
N ILE A 99 -20.33 -18.99 9.40
CA ILE A 99 -20.44 -17.58 8.99
C ILE A 99 -19.37 -16.77 9.76
N ASP A 100 -18.58 -15.97 9.04
CA ASP A 100 -17.43 -15.23 9.59
C ASP A 100 -17.83 -13.94 10.33
N PHE A 101 -18.89 -13.26 9.86
CA PHE A 101 -19.35 -11.96 10.38
C PHE A 101 -20.85 -11.73 10.15
N ALA A 102 -21.44 -10.80 10.90
CA ALA A 102 -22.82 -10.36 10.70
C ALA A 102 -22.88 -8.94 10.13
N VAL A 103 -23.83 -8.69 9.23
CA VAL A 103 -24.28 -7.34 8.85
C VAL A 103 -25.49 -6.98 9.70
N ILE A 104 -25.41 -5.91 10.50
CA ILE A 104 -26.47 -5.49 11.43
C ILE A 104 -26.74 -3.97 11.39
N ALA A 105 -27.99 -3.56 11.61
CA ALA A 105 -28.32 -2.16 11.82
C ALA A 105 -27.81 -1.68 13.20
N ILE A 106 -26.93 -0.68 13.21
CA ILE A 106 -26.27 -0.18 14.44
C ILE A 106 -27.17 0.69 15.34
N GLU A 107 -28.24 1.25 14.76
CA GLU A 107 -29.33 1.95 15.44
C GLU A 107 -30.66 1.28 15.13
N ASN A 108 -31.63 1.39 16.03
CA ASN A 108 -32.97 0.84 15.84
C ASN A 108 -33.71 1.59 14.71
N PRO A 109 -34.17 0.93 13.63
CA PRO A 109 -34.87 1.60 12.53
C PRO A 109 -36.08 2.42 12.95
N ARG A 110 -36.76 2.06 14.05
CA ARG A 110 -37.93 2.80 14.57
C ARG A 110 -37.56 4.12 15.25
N ALA A 111 -36.30 4.32 15.62
CA ALA A 111 -35.83 5.54 16.30
C ALA A 111 -35.55 6.71 15.33
N LEU A 112 -35.63 6.49 14.02
CA LEU A 112 -35.45 7.52 13.00
C LEU A 112 -36.64 8.50 12.88
N HIS A 113 -37.83 8.13 13.37
CA HIS A 113 -39.07 8.90 13.18
C HIS A 113 -39.34 9.98 14.25
N SER A 114 -38.40 10.24 15.17
CA SER A 114 -38.60 11.18 16.30
C SER A 114 -37.65 12.38 16.29
N THR A 115 -37.17 12.82 15.12
CA THR A 115 -36.23 13.95 15.00
C THR A 115 -36.89 15.33 15.00
N GLU A 116 -38.22 15.41 14.89
CA GLU A 116 -38.96 16.68 14.76
C GLU A 116 -40.12 16.84 15.77
N SER A 117 -40.43 18.10 16.07
CA SER A 117 -41.68 18.61 16.67
C SER A 117 -42.01 18.41 18.17
N THR A 118 -41.25 17.67 19.00
CA THR A 118 -41.56 17.60 20.46
C THR A 118 -40.42 18.00 21.40
N THR A 119 -40.68 19.03 22.21
CA THR A 119 -39.86 19.43 23.37
C THR A 119 -40.06 18.46 24.54
N ASN A 120 -39.34 17.34 24.59
CA ASN A 120 -39.33 16.41 25.73
C ASN A 120 -38.02 15.62 25.82
N ASP A 121 -37.51 15.40 27.04
CA ASP A 121 -36.22 14.73 27.31
C ASP A 121 -36.18 13.21 27.03
N ASN A 122 -37.25 12.63 26.45
CA ASN A 122 -37.38 11.19 26.22
C ASN A 122 -36.96 10.78 24.81
N CYS A 123 -35.69 11.02 24.49
CA CYS A 123 -35.02 10.54 23.27
C CYS A 123 -34.59 9.06 23.51
N PRO A 124 -35.27 8.04 22.96
CA PRO A 124 -35.15 6.65 23.41
C PRO A 124 -33.77 6.05 23.05
N LEU A 125 -33.12 5.37 24.01
CA LEU A 125 -31.75 4.82 23.88
C LEU A 125 -31.53 4.12 22.51
N PHE A 126 -30.73 4.76 21.66
CA PHE A 126 -30.81 4.62 20.20
C PHE A 126 -30.05 3.45 19.59
N SER A 127 -28.94 3.08 20.23
CA SER A 127 -27.87 2.29 19.61
C SER A 127 -27.49 1.08 20.46
N ILE A 128 -26.90 0.06 19.81
CA ILE A 128 -26.51 -1.19 20.47
C ILE A 128 -25.36 -0.92 21.45
N PRO A 129 -25.49 -1.17 22.76
CA PRO A 129 -24.45 -0.84 23.74
C PRO A 129 -23.13 -1.57 23.46
N ASP A 130 -22.04 -0.82 23.42
CA ASP A 130 -20.67 -1.30 23.18
C ASP A 130 -20.25 -2.44 24.11
N ILE A 131 -20.57 -2.32 25.39
CA ILE A 131 -20.14 -3.22 26.48
C ILE A 131 -20.63 -4.68 26.34
N ILE A 132 -21.60 -4.97 25.46
CA ILE A 132 -22.08 -6.35 25.27
C ILE A 132 -21.04 -7.28 24.66
N MET A 133 -20.00 -6.74 23.99
CA MET A 133 -18.86 -7.53 23.52
C MET A 133 -17.55 -6.73 23.58
N LYS A 134 -16.41 -7.44 23.50
CA LYS A 134 -15.09 -6.79 23.47
C LYS A 134 -14.91 -6.04 22.14
N THR A 135 -14.19 -4.92 22.13
CA THR A 135 -13.92 -4.10 20.92
C THR A 135 -13.31 -4.91 19.76
N ARG A 136 -12.49 -5.92 20.04
CA ARG A 136 -11.94 -6.84 19.02
C ARG A 136 -13.02 -7.68 18.32
N ASN A 137 -14.16 -7.92 18.98
CA ASN A 137 -15.28 -8.66 18.40
C ASN A 137 -16.11 -7.73 17.50
N TRP A 138 -16.32 -6.47 17.92
CA TRP A 138 -16.93 -5.45 17.07
C TRP A 138 -16.18 -5.26 15.75
N SER A 139 -14.85 -5.14 15.79
CA SER A 139 -14.04 -4.96 14.57
C SER A 139 -13.96 -6.20 13.67
N ARG A 140 -13.95 -7.42 14.24
CA ARG A 140 -13.83 -8.69 13.50
C ARG A 140 -15.16 -9.25 12.98
N LEU A 141 -16.21 -9.23 13.81
CA LEU A 141 -17.43 -10.02 13.60
C LEU A 141 -18.63 -9.18 13.14
N VAL A 142 -18.50 -7.85 13.11
CA VAL A 142 -19.62 -6.95 12.80
C VAL A 142 -19.25 -5.97 11.68
N VAL A 143 -20.09 -5.98 10.65
CA VAL A 143 -20.22 -4.90 9.66
C VAL A 143 -21.52 -4.18 9.98
N GLY A 144 -21.49 -2.86 10.09
CA GLY A 144 -22.70 -2.09 10.32
C GLY A 144 -23.47 -1.87 9.02
N GLU A 145 -24.78 -1.69 9.10
CA GLU A 145 -25.62 -1.22 7.99
C GLU A 145 -26.36 0.04 8.43
N PHE A 146 -26.45 1.02 7.52
CA PHE A 146 -27.33 2.18 7.70
C PHE A 146 -28.80 1.74 7.62
N PRO A 147 -29.63 1.94 8.68
CA PRO A 147 -31.06 1.69 8.59
C PRO A 147 -31.70 2.59 7.52
N THR A 148 -32.73 2.09 6.85
CA THR A 148 -33.46 2.79 5.80
C THR A 148 -34.18 4.01 6.38
N VAL A 149 -33.71 5.20 5.99
CA VAL A 149 -34.41 6.46 6.26
C VAL A 149 -35.40 6.67 5.12
N LYS A 150 -36.69 6.84 5.43
CA LYS A 150 -37.64 7.43 4.48
C LYS A 150 -37.24 8.89 4.28
N TYR A 151 -36.78 9.20 3.08
CA TYR A 151 -36.46 10.54 2.61
C TYR A 151 -37.29 10.75 1.35
N GLU A 152 -38.39 11.49 1.47
CA GLU A 152 -39.46 11.50 0.46
C GLU A 152 -39.77 12.91 -0.09
N SER A 153 -39.48 13.98 0.66
CA SER A 153 -39.75 15.36 0.24
C SER A 153 -38.53 16.12 -0.32
N HIS A 154 -38.70 17.43 -0.49
CA HIS A 154 -37.67 18.41 -0.84
C HIS A 154 -37.42 19.40 0.32
N GLU A 155 -37.92 19.13 1.52
CA GLU A 155 -37.93 20.07 2.64
C GLU A 155 -36.55 20.11 3.34
N GLU A 156 -36.11 21.31 3.71
CA GLU A 156 -34.74 21.53 4.22
C GLU A 156 -34.50 20.82 5.56
N ASP A 157 -35.52 20.76 6.42
CA ASP A 157 -35.44 20.05 7.71
C ASP A 157 -35.28 18.53 7.54
N GLU A 158 -35.95 17.89 6.56
CA GLU A 158 -35.74 16.47 6.20
C GLU A 158 -34.28 16.21 5.80
N ILE A 159 -33.67 17.14 5.03
CA ILE A 159 -32.26 17.09 4.62
C ILE A 159 -31.33 17.22 5.84
N GLN A 160 -31.57 18.17 6.74
CA GLN A 160 -30.76 18.35 7.95
C GLN A 160 -30.90 17.15 8.90
N CYS A 161 -32.11 16.60 9.06
CA CYS A 161 -32.37 15.38 9.81
C CYS A 161 -31.59 14.18 9.23
N TYR A 162 -31.61 13.98 7.90
CA TYR A 162 -30.81 12.95 7.23
C TYR A 162 -29.30 13.13 7.48
N ILE A 163 -28.77 14.34 7.27
CA ILE A 163 -27.34 14.65 7.46
C ILE A 163 -26.91 14.41 8.90
N LYS A 164 -27.72 14.83 9.87
CA LYS A 164 -27.49 14.66 11.32
C LYS A 164 -27.52 13.19 11.73
N ALA A 165 -28.48 12.42 11.23
CA ALA A 165 -28.59 10.98 11.49
C ALA A 165 -27.38 10.22 10.91
N ARG A 166 -27.01 10.47 9.64
CA ARG A 166 -25.87 9.77 9.02
C ARG A 166 -24.52 10.14 9.64
N LYS A 167 -24.29 11.40 10.07
CA LYS A 167 -23.09 11.78 10.83
C LYS A 167 -22.99 11.01 12.15
N ARG A 168 -24.04 11.03 12.96
CA ARG A 168 -24.13 10.27 14.22
C ARG A 168 -23.87 8.78 14.03
N GLN A 169 -24.41 8.18 12.97
CA GLN A 169 -24.24 6.75 12.68
C GLN A 169 -22.78 6.40 12.32
N LEU A 170 -22.08 7.23 11.55
CA LEU A 170 -20.65 7.04 11.25
C LEU A 170 -19.77 7.26 12.48
N GLU A 171 -20.06 8.30 13.27
CA GLU A 171 -19.39 8.56 14.56
C GLU A 171 -19.57 7.39 15.55
N TYR A 172 -20.74 6.75 15.57
CA TYR A 172 -20.98 5.58 16.41
C TYR A 172 -20.32 4.31 15.87
N ALA A 173 -20.25 4.13 14.55
CA ALA A 173 -19.49 3.05 13.93
C ALA A 173 -17.98 3.13 14.27
N ASP A 174 -17.42 4.35 14.23
CA ASP A 174 -16.02 4.62 14.62
C ASP A 174 -15.79 4.41 16.12
N TYR A 175 -16.75 4.81 16.97
CA TYR A 175 -16.74 4.53 18.42
C TYR A 175 -16.73 3.02 18.74
N LEU A 176 -17.51 2.21 18.00
CA LEU A 176 -17.49 0.74 18.12
C LEU A 176 -16.22 0.11 17.50
N GLY A 177 -15.53 0.82 16.62
CA GLY A 177 -14.36 0.33 15.89
C GLY A 177 -14.70 -0.72 14.83
N LEU A 178 -15.85 -0.60 14.16
CA LEU A 178 -16.28 -1.54 13.11
C LEU A 178 -15.29 -1.59 11.94
N SER A 179 -15.23 -2.71 11.22
CA SER A 179 -14.37 -2.81 10.03
C SER A 179 -14.98 -2.15 8.78
N ALA A 180 -16.31 -2.23 8.62
CA ALA A 180 -17.01 -1.59 7.51
C ALA A 180 -18.45 -1.16 7.88
N MET A 181 -19.00 -0.27 7.06
CA MET A 181 -20.38 0.24 7.09
C MET A 181 -21.02 0.14 5.71
N ILE A 182 -22.10 -0.63 5.58
CA ILE A 182 -22.91 -0.73 4.36
C ILE A 182 -23.89 0.45 4.26
N VAL A 183 -23.91 1.07 3.08
CA VAL A 183 -24.60 2.33 2.80
C VAL A 183 -25.41 2.21 1.50
N SER A 184 -26.74 2.27 1.62
CA SER A 184 -27.66 2.38 0.47
C SER A 184 -28.02 3.84 0.20
N PHE A 185 -28.11 4.22 -1.08
CA PHE A 185 -28.36 5.59 -1.52
C PHE A 185 -29.03 5.63 -2.91
N SER A 186 -29.46 6.82 -3.33
CA SER A 186 -30.15 7.10 -4.59
C SER A 186 -29.81 8.51 -5.08
N HIS A 187 -30.18 8.88 -6.30
CA HIS A 187 -29.94 10.24 -6.84
C HIS A 187 -30.42 11.36 -5.89
N ARG A 188 -31.52 11.13 -5.15
CA ARG A 188 -32.05 12.09 -4.16
C ARG A 188 -31.16 12.25 -2.92
N THR A 189 -30.50 11.18 -2.49
CA THR A 189 -29.70 11.16 -1.24
C THR A 189 -28.19 11.27 -1.49
N LEU A 190 -27.73 11.20 -2.74
CA LEU A 190 -26.31 11.25 -3.13
C LEU A 190 -25.60 12.51 -2.61
N ALA A 191 -26.14 13.71 -2.85
CA ALA A 191 -25.47 14.94 -2.44
C ALA A 191 -25.42 15.14 -0.91
N PRO A 192 -26.52 14.93 -0.13
CA PRO A 192 -26.47 14.88 1.33
C PRO A 192 -25.48 13.84 1.86
N LEU A 193 -25.44 12.64 1.28
CA LEU A 193 -24.50 11.59 1.66
C LEU A 193 -23.04 11.98 1.34
N ALA A 194 -22.77 12.54 0.17
CA ALA A 194 -21.44 13.00 -0.21
C ALA A 194 -20.91 14.09 0.75
N HIS A 195 -21.77 15.01 1.20
CA HIS A 195 -21.40 15.99 2.25
C HIS A 195 -21.05 15.31 3.58
N VAL A 196 -21.86 14.34 4.01
CA VAL A 196 -21.61 13.57 5.25
C VAL A 196 -20.29 12.80 5.17
N LEU A 197 -20.06 12.07 4.08
CA LEU A 197 -18.85 11.27 3.86
C LEU A 197 -17.61 12.16 3.75
N ASN A 198 -17.64 13.25 2.98
CA ASN A 198 -16.51 14.21 2.94
C ASN A 198 -16.18 14.76 4.33
N HIS A 199 -17.18 15.14 5.12
CA HIS A 199 -16.96 15.65 6.49
C HIS A 199 -16.32 14.59 7.39
N PHE A 200 -16.78 13.34 7.32
CA PHE A 200 -16.21 12.21 8.06
C PHE A 200 -14.78 11.88 7.61
N PHE A 201 -14.55 11.82 6.30
CA PHE A 201 -13.24 11.55 5.70
C PHE A 201 -12.21 12.64 6.01
N LEU A 202 -12.62 13.91 6.01
CA LEU A 202 -11.77 15.05 6.37
C LEU A 202 -11.53 15.13 7.87
N GLY A 203 -12.56 15.05 8.73
CA GLY A 203 -12.40 15.14 10.19
C GLY A 203 -11.44 14.08 10.75
N THR A 204 -11.55 12.85 10.27
CA THR A 204 -10.65 11.73 10.61
C THR A 204 -9.20 11.89 10.09
N SER A 205 -8.95 12.86 9.21
CA SER A 205 -7.61 13.27 8.75
C SER A 205 -7.07 14.52 9.45
N VAL A 206 -7.93 15.51 9.74
CA VAL A 206 -7.56 16.76 10.41
C VAL A 206 -7.07 16.46 11.83
N LEU A 207 -7.76 15.59 12.57
CA LEU A 207 -7.35 15.14 13.91
C LEU A 207 -5.93 14.54 13.92
N LYS A 208 -5.53 13.81 12.88
CA LYS A 208 -4.16 13.28 12.73
C LYS A 208 -3.13 14.40 12.55
N SER A 209 -3.51 15.48 11.84
CA SER A 209 -2.63 16.60 11.52
C SER A 209 -2.45 17.60 12.68
N GLU A 210 -3.53 17.90 13.42
CA GLU A 210 -3.47 18.79 14.57
C GLU A 210 -2.80 18.11 15.77
N PHE A 211 -3.03 16.81 15.97
CA PHE A 211 -2.33 16.05 17.01
C PHE A 211 -0.83 15.97 16.73
N ARG A 212 -0.41 15.76 15.46
CA ARG A 212 1.02 15.82 15.08
C ARG A 212 1.63 17.18 15.43
N ARG A 213 1.00 18.28 15.02
CA ARG A 213 1.43 19.64 15.35
C ARG A 213 1.46 19.92 16.85
N SER A 214 0.52 19.35 17.62
CA SER A 214 0.49 19.52 19.08
C SER A 214 1.61 18.74 19.77
N CYS A 215 1.96 17.55 19.29
CA CYS A 215 3.11 16.78 19.82
C CYS A 215 4.46 17.35 19.36
N GLU A 216 4.51 18.00 18.18
CA GLU A 216 5.68 18.74 17.69
C GLU A 216 5.89 20.08 18.43
N ALA A 217 4.88 20.60 19.14
CA ALA A 217 4.91 21.92 19.79
C ALA A 217 5.47 21.94 21.22
N ASP A 218 5.61 20.80 21.90
CA ASP A 218 6.11 20.73 23.29
C ASP A 218 7.65 20.71 23.40
N VAL A 219 8.37 21.00 22.31
CA VAL A 219 9.81 21.30 22.33
C VAL A 219 10.08 22.69 21.76
N ALA A 220 10.52 23.59 22.66
CA ALA A 220 10.88 25.00 22.45
C ALA A 220 9.72 26.03 22.33
N MET A 221 9.68 26.92 23.33
CA MET A 221 9.02 28.23 23.44
C MET A 221 8.06 28.71 22.33
N VAL A 222 6.87 29.12 22.76
CA VAL A 222 5.92 29.96 22.00
C VAL A 222 6.50 31.36 21.67
N PRO A 223 6.40 31.81 20.40
CA PRO A 223 6.03 33.20 20.17
C PRO A 223 5.00 33.40 19.03
N ARG A 224 3.89 34.07 19.39
CA ARG A 224 3.06 34.99 18.58
C ARG A 224 2.62 34.58 17.16
N PHE A 225 1.30 34.41 17.04
CA PHE A 225 0.42 34.76 15.88
C PHE A 225 1.11 35.31 14.61
N CYS A 226 0.98 34.58 13.51
CA CYS A 226 1.09 35.13 12.16
C CYS A 226 -0.30 35.26 11.51
N LEU A 227 -0.51 36.33 10.74
CA LEU A 227 -1.78 36.63 10.06
C LEU A 227 -1.94 35.82 8.77
N PHE A 228 -3.18 35.66 8.31
CA PHE A 228 -3.47 35.28 6.92
C PHE A 228 -3.02 36.40 5.96
N THR A 229 -2.26 36.03 4.92
CA THR A 229 -1.95 36.91 3.79
C THR A 229 -2.76 36.50 2.57
N LEU A 230 -3.80 37.25 2.23
CA LEU A 230 -4.56 37.06 0.98
C LEU A 230 -3.77 37.62 -0.20
N GLY A 231 -3.29 36.75 -1.09
CA GLY A 231 -2.63 37.11 -2.33
C GLY A 231 -3.62 37.37 -3.46
N THR A 232 -3.73 38.63 -3.87
CA THR A 232 -4.62 39.13 -4.94
C THR A 232 -4.49 38.37 -6.27
N ILE A 233 -5.63 37.91 -6.82
CA ILE A 233 -5.75 37.57 -8.24
C ILE A 233 -6.11 38.86 -8.99
N ALA A 234 -5.32 39.22 -10.01
CA ALA A 234 -5.61 40.34 -10.90
C ALA A 234 -6.57 39.93 -12.03
N SER A 235 -7.41 40.85 -12.48
CA SER A 235 -8.49 40.59 -13.44
C SER A 235 -8.06 40.72 -14.91
N GLY A 236 -8.65 39.86 -15.76
CA GLY A 236 -8.67 40.00 -17.22
C GLY A 236 -10.03 39.52 -17.73
N GLN A 237 -10.67 40.28 -18.62
CA GLN A 237 -12.05 40.00 -19.07
C GLN A 237 -12.11 39.40 -20.48
N GLY A 238 -13.03 38.45 -20.65
CA GLY A 238 -13.47 37.86 -21.91
C GLY A 238 -14.77 37.07 -21.67
N PRO A 239 -15.84 37.20 -22.48
CA PRO A 239 -17.18 36.78 -22.06
C PRO A 239 -17.61 35.39 -22.55
N GLY A 240 -18.54 34.78 -21.80
CA GLY A 240 -19.61 33.95 -22.39
C GLY A 240 -19.51 32.43 -22.20
N PHE A 241 -19.86 31.93 -21.01
CA PHE A 241 -20.89 30.89 -20.79
C PHE A 241 -20.93 30.54 -19.30
N THR A 242 -21.94 31.04 -18.57
CA THR A 242 -21.99 30.93 -17.09
C THR A 242 -23.10 29.97 -16.66
N CYS A 243 -22.75 28.74 -16.31
CA CYS A 243 -23.67 27.85 -15.62
C CYS A 243 -23.82 28.31 -14.15
N ARG A 244 -25.05 28.59 -13.71
CA ARG A 244 -25.32 29.07 -12.34
C ARG A 244 -25.30 27.90 -11.35
N LEU A 245 -24.16 27.63 -10.72
CA LEU A 245 -24.20 27.06 -9.36
C LEU A 245 -24.71 28.14 -8.40
N ALA A 246 -25.72 27.79 -7.60
CA ALA A 246 -26.25 28.65 -6.55
C ALA A 246 -25.31 28.62 -5.34
N LEU A 247 -24.34 29.54 -5.31
CA LEU A 247 -23.64 29.91 -4.07
C LEU A 247 -24.66 30.57 -3.14
N ILE A 248 -24.99 29.91 -2.02
CA ILE A 248 -25.74 30.53 -0.92
C ILE A 248 -24.80 31.54 -0.25
N VAL A 249 -24.96 32.82 -0.60
CA VAL A 249 -24.20 33.91 -0.01
C VAL A 249 -24.78 34.23 1.36
N VAL A 250 -24.02 33.97 2.42
CA VAL A 250 -24.38 34.41 3.78
C VAL A 250 -24.06 35.91 3.90
N SER A 251 -25.00 36.74 3.46
CA SER A 251 -24.91 38.20 3.55
C SER A 251 -26.13 38.80 4.23
N GLU A 252 -26.16 38.74 5.57
CA GLU A 252 -26.74 39.80 6.41
C GLU A 252 -26.38 39.59 7.89
N ILE A 253 -25.31 40.26 8.36
CA ILE A 253 -25.14 40.53 9.79
C ILE A 253 -25.82 41.87 10.07
N GLN A 254 -27.13 41.83 10.29
CA GLN A 254 -27.82 42.96 10.91
C GLN A 254 -27.45 43.02 12.41
N ALA A 255 -27.19 44.22 12.93
CA ALA A 255 -26.63 44.41 14.26
C ALA A 255 -27.68 44.21 15.37
N VAL A 256 -27.64 43.05 16.04
CA VAL A 256 -28.38 42.81 17.29
C VAL A 256 -27.63 43.49 18.45
N HIS A 257 -28.35 44.26 19.27
CA HIS A 257 -27.78 45.08 20.34
C HIS A 257 -27.10 44.25 21.45
N ILE A 258 -26.04 44.85 22.04
CA ILE A 258 -25.46 44.41 23.30
C ILE A 258 -26.41 44.82 24.44
N GLY A 259 -27.22 43.86 24.90
CA GLY A 259 -28.04 44.00 26.11
C GLY A 259 -27.24 43.69 27.38
N ASN A 260 -27.44 44.49 28.44
CA ASN A 260 -26.63 44.40 29.66
C ASN A 260 -27.08 43.30 30.64
N ALA A 261 -26.07 42.65 31.23
CA ALA A 261 -25.99 42.12 32.60
C ALA A 261 -27.11 41.23 33.19
N SER A 262 -26.70 40.03 33.62
CA SER A 262 -26.72 39.70 35.06
C SER A 262 -25.72 38.59 35.39
N VAL A 263 -25.05 38.68 36.54
CA VAL A 263 -24.23 37.60 37.10
C VAL A 263 -25.03 36.99 38.25
N GLY A 264 -25.38 35.71 38.15
CA GLY A 264 -26.28 35.03 39.10
C GLY A 264 -25.87 33.58 39.39
N HIS A 265 -25.76 33.25 40.68
CA HIS A 265 -25.20 32.02 41.23
C HIS A 265 -25.67 30.68 40.63
N CYS A 266 -24.74 29.73 40.54
CA CYS A 266 -25.04 28.30 40.73
C CYS A 266 -24.48 27.87 42.09
N HIS A 267 -25.33 27.35 42.99
CA HIS A 267 -24.87 26.86 44.29
C HIS A 267 -24.24 25.46 44.19
N ARG A 268 -23.09 25.28 44.84
CA ARG A 268 -22.74 24.02 45.51
C ARG A 268 -22.34 24.32 46.95
N ARG A 269 -22.92 23.57 47.89
CA ARG A 269 -22.51 23.53 49.30
C ARG A 269 -21.72 22.25 49.52
N GLU A 270 -20.43 22.35 49.82
CA GLU A 270 -19.69 21.31 50.53
C GLU A 270 -18.97 21.96 51.70
N TRP A 271 -18.88 21.25 52.82
CA TRP A 271 -18.54 21.83 54.12
C TRP A 271 -17.09 21.58 54.50
N PHE A 272 -16.36 22.65 54.85
CA PHE A 272 -15.21 22.58 55.74
C PHE A 272 -15.30 23.70 56.77
N SER A 273 -15.37 23.35 58.05
CA SER A 273 -15.33 24.31 59.15
C SER A 273 -13.90 24.80 59.38
N ARG A 274 -13.78 26.01 59.93
CA ARG A 274 -12.50 26.71 60.12
C ARG A 274 -12.43 27.18 61.57
N VAL A 275 -11.43 26.71 62.31
CA VAL A 275 -11.19 27.08 63.71
C VAL A 275 -9.76 27.61 63.84
N ASP A 276 -9.64 28.80 64.44
CA ASP A 276 -8.45 29.42 65.02
C ASP A 276 -7.13 29.44 64.22
N GLY A 277 -7.27 29.60 62.90
CA GLY A 277 -6.45 30.57 62.18
C GLY A 277 -4.96 30.26 61.96
N ARG A 278 -4.48 29.05 62.30
CA ARG A 278 -3.10 28.61 62.01
C ARG A 278 -3.09 27.30 61.24
N TRP A 279 -2.31 27.26 60.16
CA TRP A 279 -1.80 26.01 59.61
C TRP A 279 -0.52 25.66 60.38
N LEU A 280 -0.42 24.42 60.87
CA LEU A 280 0.77 23.87 61.53
C LEU A 280 1.16 22.57 60.82
N GLY A 281 2.46 22.40 60.60
CA GLY A 281 3.06 21.17 60.07
C GLY A 281 4.00 20.53 61.10
N ASP A 282 4.40 19.29 60.79
CA ASP A 282 5.46 18.50 61.44
C ASP A 282 5.23 18.14 62.93
N SER A 283 5.42 16.89 63.39
CA SER A 283 6.21 15.77 62.85
C SER A 283 5.88 14.42 63.54
N HIS A 284 6.18 13.29 62.86
CA HIS A 284 6.41 11.90 63.38
C HIS A 284 5.36 11.23 64.32
N SER A 285 5.10 9.91 64.35
CA SER A 285 5.46 8.70 63.56
C SER A 285 4.39 7.60 63.92
N GLN A 286 4.23 6.39 63.35
CA GLN A 286 5.12 5.40 62.73
C GLN A 286 4.38 4.49 61.71
N TYR A 287 5.13 3.84 60.80
CA TYR A 287 4.86 2.63 59.98
C TYR A 287 3.42 2.23 59.51
N GLY A 288 3.25 2.03 58.18
CA GLY A 288 2.12 1.24 57.63
C GLY A 288 1.71 1.51 56.17
N THR A 289 2.57 1.25 55.17
CA THR A 289 2.28 1.58 53.76
C THR A 289 1.30 0.62 53.05
N ARG A 290 0.14 1.13 52.61
CA ARG A 290 -0.74 0.52 51.59
C ARG A 290 -1.44 1.59 50.74
N HIS A 291 -0.87 1.92 49.57
CA HIS A 291 -1.51 2.86 48.63
C HIS A 291 -2.66 2.19 47.86
N ARG A 292 -3.85 2.81 47.90
CA ARG A 292 -4.93 2.55 46.93
C ARG A 292 -4.82 3.53 45.76
N ARG A 293 -4.95 3.04 44.53
CA ARG A 293 -5.00 3.89 43.33
C ARG A 293 -6.37 4.56 43.20
N VAL A 294 -6.39 5.84 42.87
CA VAL A 294 -7.58 6.60 42.44
C VAL A 294 -7.29 7.13 41.04
N GLY A 295 -8.20 6.90 40.09
CA GLY A 295 -8.05 7.38 38.71
C GLY A 295 -8.78 8.70 38.50
N CYS A 296 -8.11 9.68 37.90
CA CYS A 296 -8.74 10.92 37.44
C CYS A 296 -9.23 10.77 35.99
N ILE A 297 -10.39 11.35 35.69
CA ILE A 297 -10.90 11.51 34.33
C ILE A 297 -10.83 12.99 33.97
N LEU A 298 -10.02 13.35 32.98
CA LEU A 298 -9.99 14.70 32.42
C LEU A 298 -10.93 14.77 31.22
N SER A 299 -11.93 15.65 31.31
CA SER A 299 -12.82 16.01 30.20
C SER A 299 -12.45 17.40 29.71
N LEU A 300 -11.79 17.47 28.56
CA LEU A 300 -11.61 18.72 27.82
C LEU A 300 -12.91 19.03 27.07
N LYS A 301 -13.53 20.17 27.39
CA LYS A 301 -14.64 20.75 26.62
C LYS A 301 -14.13 21.96 25.84
N THR A 302 -13.91 21.78 24.54
CA THR A 302 -13.85 22.89 23.58
C THR A 302 -15.28 23.34 23.22
N LYS A 303 -15.44 24.53 22.62
CA LYS A 303 -16.77 25.14 22.40
C LYS A 303 -17.54 24.63 21.19
N ASN A 304 -16.93 23.79 20.35
CA ASN A 304 -17.57 23.12 19.23
C ASN A 304 -17.44 21.61 19.45
N ASP A 305 -18.55 20.88 19.51
CA ASP A 305 -18.55 19.47 19.90
C ASP A 305 -17.93 18.55 18.83
N ALA A 306 -16.82 17.92 19.20
CA ALA A 306 -16.31 16.69 18.61
C ALA A 306 -15.85 15.78 19.76
N GLY A 307 -16.54 14.67 19.98
CA GLY A 307 -16.56 13.92 21.25
C GLY A 307 -15.34 13.04 21.56
N ALA A 308 -14.12 13.59 21.54
CA ALA A 308 -12.92 12.84 21.92
C ALA A 308 -12.91 12.48 23.44
N ARG A 309 -12.85 11.18 23.77
CA ARG A 309 -12.66 10.69 25.15
C ARG A 309 -11.26 10.08 25.32
N LEU A 310 -10.44 10.73 26.15
CA LEU A 310 -9.12 10.23 26.55
C LEU A 310 -9.27 9.16 27.65
N LEU A 311 -9.07 7.89 27.29
CA LEU A 311 -8.99 6.77 28.25
C LEU A 311 -7.53 6.43 28.57
N GLY A 312 -6.97 7.10 29.58
CA GLY A 312 -5.63 6.83 30.10
C GLY A 312 -5.65 6.04 31.42
N ARG A 313 -4.69 5.13 31.61
CA ARG A 313 -4.34 4.59 32.93
C ARG A 313 -3.13 5.35 33.46
N CYS A 314 -3.32 6.25 34.43
CA CYS A 314 -2.19 6.79 35.18
C CYS A 314 -1.52 5.67 35.98
N PHE A 315 -0.26 5.37 35.65
CA PHE A 315 0.67 4.74 36.58
C PHE A 315 1.30 5.85 37.44
N SER A 316 1.64 5.52 38.68
CA SER A 316 2.04 6.50 39.70
C SER A 316 3.46 7.04 39.57
N ASP A 317 4.22 6.54 38.60
CA ASP A 317 5.68 6.59 38.61
C ASP A 317 6.21 6.97 37.21
N GLY A 318 6.51 8.26 37.01
CA GLY A 318 7.34 8.82 35.93
C GLY A 318 6.89 8.70 34.45
N GLY A 319 6.02 7.75 34.11
CA GLY A 319 5.77 7.35 32.72
C GLY A 319 5.01 8.36 31.86
N LEU A 320 5.53 8.62 30.66
CA LEU A 320 4.86 9.40 29.61
C LEU A 320 3.51 8.75 29.24
N CYS A 321 2.42 9.54 29.22
CA CYS A 321 1.11 9.06 28.77
C CYS A 321 1.03 9.00 27.24
N VAL A 322 1.41 7.85 26.66
CA VAL A 322 1.29 7.61 25.22
C VAL A 322 -0.18 7.46 24.81
N PHE A 323 -0.73 8.47 24.15
CA PHE A 323 -2.06 8.44 23.55
C PHE A 323 -1.97 7.96 22.08
N ARG A 324 -2.27 6.68 21.85
CA ARG A 324 -2.30 6.09 20.49
C ARG A 324 -3.58 6.49 19.75
N LEU A 325 -3.51 7.51 18.89
CA LEU A 325 -4.57 7.81 17.93
C LEU A 325 -4.69 6.70 16.89
N VAL A 326 -5.54 5.71 17.16
CA VAL A 326 -6.03 4.79 16.14
C VAL A 326 -6.87 5.62 15.16
N GLY A 327 -6.30 5.95 14.01
CA GLY A 327 -7.04 6.63 12.97
C GLY A 327 -8.14 5.74 12.42
N CYS A 328 -9.36 6.28 12.28
CA CYS A 328 -10.50 5.63 11.64
C CYS A 328 -10.08 4.84 10.38
N LYS A 329 -10.37 3.54 10.38
CA LYS A 329 -10.07 2.58 9.30
C LYS A 329 -11.35 1.97 8.68
N ILE A 330 -12.52 2.57 8.94
CA ILE A 330 -13.82 2.04 8.48
C ILE A 330 -13.94 2.16 6.95
N GLY A 331 -14.19 1.02 6.29
CA GLY A 331 -14.61 0.99 4.89
C GLY A 331 -16.10 1.34 4.74
N ILE A 332 -16.43 2.16 3.74
CA ILE A 332 -17.79 2.56 3.39
C ILE A 332 -18.21 1.75 2.16
N TRP A 333 -19.10 0.79 2.37
CA TRP A 333 -19.54 -0.20 1.38
C TRP A 333 -20.86 0.25 0.73
N CYS A 334 -20.76 0.88 -0.43
CA CYS A 334 -21.89 1.38 -1.21
C CYS A 334 -22.70 0.23 -1.81
N ARG A 335 -23.89 -0.04 -1.25
CA ARG A 335 -24.81 -1.08 -1.75
C ARG A 335 -25.46 -0.65 -3.05
N LEU A 336 -25.18 -1.39 -4.11
CA LEU A 336 -25.59 -1.10 -5.49
C LEU A 336 -25.89 -2.42 -6.21
N PRO A 337 -27.06 -2.60 -6.83
CA PRO A 337 -27.40 -3.84 -7.52
C PRO A 337 -26.73 -3.92 -8.90
N LEU A 338 -26.35 -5.13 -9.27
CA LEU A 338 -25.65 -5.47 -10.51
C LEU A 338 -26.55 -5.37 -11.75
N ALA A 339 -27.81 -5.78 -11.57
CA ALA A 339 -28.92 -5.47 -12.46
C ALA A 339 -29.60 -4.19 -11.94
N TRP A 340 -29.82 -3.23 -12.84
CA TRP A 340 -30.53 -2.00 -12.54
C TRP A 340 -31.54 -1.74 -13.65
N ASP A 341 -32.81 -1.97 -13.36
CA ASP A 341 -33.90 -1.68 -14.29
C ASP A 341 -33.97 -0.17 -14.54
N ARG A 342 -33.69 0.24 -15.78
CA ARG A 342 -33.84 1.62 -16.21
C ARG A 342 -35.31 1.97 -16.29
N ILE A 343 -35.82 2.67 -15.28
CA ILE A 343 -37.19 3.22 -15.24
C ILE A 343 -37.42 4.20 -16.41
N ASP A 344 -36.37 4.92 -16.83
CA ASP A 344 -36.32 5.73 -18.06
C ASP A 344 -35.04 5.40 -18.85
N GLU A 345 -35.12 5.35 -20.19
CA GLU A 345 -33.95 5.11 -21.06
C GLU A 345 -32.85 6.19 -20.88
N THR A 346 -33.27 7.40 -20.50
CA THR A 346 -32.43 8.59 -20.26
C THR A 346 -31.78 8.64 -18.87
N ALA A 347 -32.07 7.69 -17.98
CA ALA A 347 -31.53 7.66 -16.64
C ALA A 347 -30.09 7.11 -16.56
N ASP A 348 -29.28 7.71 -15.69
CA ASP A 348 -28.01 7.17 -15.20
C ASP A 348 -28.23 5.78 -14.54
N ASP A 349 -27.27 4.87 -14.72
CA ASP A 349 -27.30 3.54 -14.09
C ASP A 349 -26.57 3.48 -12.74
N ALA A 350 -26.65 2.34 -12.05
CA ALA A 350 -26.03 2.11 -10.74
C ALA A 350 -24.53 2.49 -10.67
N TRP A 351 -23.78 2.27 -11.76
CA TRP A 351 -22.37 2.67 -11.82
C TRP A 351 -22.20 4.19 -11.97
N HIS A 352 -23.05 4.87 -12.74
CA HIS A 352 -23.03 6.34 -12.82
C HIS A 352 -23.33 6.97 -11.45
N LEU A 353 -24.30 6.40 -10.72
CA LEU A 353 -24.63 6.81 -9.35
C LEU A 353 -23.42 6.63 -8.39
N PHE A 354 -22.68 5.53 -8.51
CA PHE A 354 -21.44 5.33 -7.76
C PHE A 354 -20.33 6.30 -8.16
N HIS A 355 -20.08 6.45 -9.47
CA HIS A 355 -19.09 7.36 -10.03
C HIS A 355 -19.30 8.80 -9.54
N GLN A 356 -20.55 9.28 -9.54
CA GLN A 356 -20.92 10.60 -9.00
C GLN A 356 -20.59 10.71 -7.51
N LEU A 357 -20.94 9.70 -6.69
CA LEU A 357 -20.64 9.72 -5.26
C LEU A 357 -19.13 9.69 -4.98
N ARG A 358 -18.37 8.80 -5.61
CA ARG A 358 -16.92 8.71 -5.36
C ARG A 358 -16.17 9.93 -5.87
N THR A 359 -16.58 10.52 -6.99
CA THR A 359 -15.99 11.76 -7.51
C THR A 359 -16.30 12.94 -6.59
N ALA A 360 -17.53 13.05 -6.07
CA ALA A 360 -17.87 14.05 -5.05
C ALA A 360 -17.11 13.84 -3.73
N CYS A 361 -16.73 12.60 -3.38
CA CYS A 361 -15.89 12.25 -2.24
C CYS A 361 -14.37 12.22 -2.54
N GLY A 362 -13.91 12.80 -3.65
CA GLY A 362 -12.48 12.91 -3.98
C GLY A 362 -11.78 11.56 -4.26
N ASN A 363 -12.54 10.51 -4.53
CA ASN A 363 -12.10 9.12 -4.72
C ASN A 363 -11.33 8.52 -3.50
N ASP A 364 -11.69 8.90 -2.27
CA ASP A 364 -11.12 8.33 -1.04
C ASP A 364 -11.17 6.78 -1.03
N GLN A 365 -10.02 6.13 -0.81
CA GLN A 365 -9.85 4.67 -0.80
C GLN A 365 -10.78 3.92 0.16
N ARG A 366 -11.38 4.58 1.17
CA ARG A 366 -12.35 3.95 2.06
C ARG A 366 -13.68 3.64 1.38
N LEU A 367 -13.98 4.24 0.22
CA LEU A 367 -15.23 4.06 -0.49
C LEU A 367 -15.13 2.85 -1.44
N GLU A 368 -15.77 1.75 -1.06
CA GLU A 368 -15.80 0.48 -1.81
C GLU A 368 -17.25 0.14 -2.25
N VAL A 369 -17.41 -0.69 -3.28
CA VAL A 369 -18.72 -1.19 -3.75
C VAL A 369 -19.12 -2.44 -2.96
N ALA A 370 -20.36 -2.49 -2.47
CA ALA A 370 -21.05 -3.71 -2.07
C ALA A 370 -22.00 -4.12 -3.21
N LEU A 371 -21.52 -5.00 -4.09
CA LEU A 371 -22.19 -5.30 -5.34
C LEU A 371 -23.27 -6.37 -5.11
N GLU A 372 -24.53 -5.99 -5.30
CA GLU A 372 -25.70 -6.82 -5.01
C GLU A 372 -26.13 -7.65 -6.22
N ILE A 373 -26.29 -8.96 -6.01
CA ILE A 373 -26.52 -9.98 -7.04
C ILE A 373 -27.86 -10.66 -6.71
N GLY A 374 -28.87 -10.38 -7.54
CA GLY A 374 -30.19 -11.01 -7.51
C GLY A 374 -30.30 -12.20 -8.46
N ALA A 375 -31.49 -12.82 -8.55
CA ALA A 375 -31.73 -13.95 -9.45
C ALA A 375 -31.57 -13.59 -10.94
N ASP A 376 -31.95 -12.37 -11.32
CA ASP A 376 -31.84 -11.85 -12.68
C ASP A 376 -30.49 -11.16 -12.91
N LEU A 377 -29.89 -11.42 -14.07
CA LEU A 377 -28.61 -10.86 -14.49
C LEU A 377 -28.77 -10.04 -15.78
N CYS A 378 -28.05 -8.92 -15.86
CA CYS A 378 -27.95 -8.10 -17.07
C CYS A 378 -27.58 -8.94 -18.30
N GLU A 379 -28.39 -8.86 -19.36
CA GLU A 379 -28.07 -9.46 -20.67
C GLU A 379 -26.73 -8.95 -21.21
N ASN A 380 -26.46 -7.65 -21.04
CA ASN A 380 -25.19 -7.03 -21.42
C ASN A 380 -24.12 -7.23 -20.35
N MET A 381 -23.44 -8.39 -20.41
CA MET A 381 -22.31 -8.73 -19.53
C MET A 381 -21.14 -7.73 -19.61
N LYS A 382 -21.03 -6.85 -20.62
CA LYS A 382 -20.00 -5.79 -20.65
C LYS A 382 -20.20 -4.73 -19.56
N ILE A 383 -21.37 -4.67 -18.92
CA ILE A 383 -21.61 -3.83 -17.74
C ILE A 383 -20.73 -4.28 -16.56
N LEU A 384 -20.35 -5.57 -16.50
CA LEU A 384 -19.43 -6.10 -15.48
C LEU A 384 -18.03 -5.49 -15.59
N ASP A 385 -17.60 -5.13 -16.80
CA ASP A 385 -16.24 -4.66 -17.05
C ASP A 385 -15.99 -3.31 -16.35
N ARG A 386 -16.99 -2.42 -16.29
CA ARG A 386 -16.94 -1.22 -15.43
C ARG A 386 -16.67 -1.57 -13.96
N TRP A 387 -17.46 -2.47 -13.38
CA TRP A 387 -17.33 -2.88 -11.98
C TRP A 387 -15.99 -3.57 -11.69
N ILE A 388 -15.34 -4.18 -12.69
CA ILE A 388 -13.99 -4.75 -12.60
C ILE A 388 -12.89 -3.68 -12.42
N GLY A 389 -13.14 -2.43 -12.83
CA GLY A 389 -12.25 -1.29 -12.57
C GLY A 389 -12.45 -0.62 -11.21
N GLU A 390 -13.62 -0.78 -10.59
CA GLU A 390 -13.99 -0.16 -9.31
C GLU A 390 -13.55 -1.00 -8.10
N PRO A 391 -13.34 -0.40 -6.91
CA PRO A 391 -12.94 -1.14 -5.71
C PRO A 391 -14.13 -1.91 -5.10
N ILE A 392 -14.22 -3.22 -5.34
CA ILE A 392 -15.28 -4.07 -4.76
C ILE A 392 -14.90 -4.53 -3.34
N GLY A 393 -15.61 -4.02 -2.33
CA GLY A 393 -15.40 -4.35 -0.92
C GLY A 393 -15.99 -5.70 -0.53
N CYS A 394 -17.20 -5.99 -1.01
CA CYS A 394 -17.86 -7.29 -0.87
C CYS A 394 -18.92 -7.51 -1.96
N LEU A 395 -19.44 -8.74 -2.03
CA LEU A 395 -20.63 -9.09 -2.82
C LEU A 395 -21.82 -9.35 -1.90
N ILE A 396 -22.99 -8.79 -2.19
CA ILE A 396 -24.23 -9.16 -1.52
C ILE A 396 -24.93 -10.17 -2.43
N ILE A 397 -25.22 -11.37 -1.92
CA ILE A 397 -25.83 -12.47 -2.68
C ILE A 397 -27.19 -12.76 -2.05
N THR A 398 -28.27 -12.52 -2.80
CA THR A 398 -29.63 -12.81 -2.32
C THR A 398 -29.92 -14.30 -2.35
N GLY A 399 -30.85 -14.75 -1.49
CA GLY A 399 -31.30 -16.15 -1.47
C GLY A 399 -31.89 -16.65 -2.79
N GLU A 400 -32.36 -15.74 -3.63
CA GLU A 400 -33.01 -16.02 -4.92
C GLU A 400 -32.01 -16.46 -6.02
N VAL A 401 -30.71 -16.17 -5.84
CA VAL A 401 -29.62 -16.66 -6.69
C VAL A 401 -29.48 -18.19 -6.65
N PHE A 402 -29.93 -18.82 -5.54
CA PHE A 402 -29.71 -20.23 -5.28
C PHE A 402 -30.85 -21.11 -5.79
N GLN A 403 -30.47 -22.27 -6.32
CA GLN A 403 -31.37 -23.28 -6.90
C GLN A 403 -31.07 -24.62 -6.22
N THR A 404 -32.04 -25.52 -6.11
CA THR A 404 -31.79 -26.89 -5.62
C THR A 404 -31.29 -27.78 -6.77
N MET A 405 -30.41 -28.74 -6.46
CA MET A 405 -29.94 -29.71 -7.45
C MET A 405 -31.03 -30.74 -7.76
N PRO A 406 -31.21 -31.19 -9.03
CA PRO A 406 -32.10 -32.30 -9.33
C PRO A 406 -31.70 -33.56 -8.56
N GLY A 407 -32.53 -33.97 -7.60
CA GLY A 407 -32.28 -35.12 -6.72
C GLY A 407 -31.42 -34.82 -5.48
N SER A 408 -31.19 -33.56 -5.11
CA SER A 408 -30.52 -33.20 -3.85
C SER A 408 -30.94 -31.81 -3.35
N ASP A 409 -31.30 -31.73 -2.06
CA ASP A 409 -31.69 -30.47 -1.40
C ASP A 409 -30.52 -29.48 -1.21
N SER A 410 -29.30 -29.85 -1.62
CA SER A 410 -28.13 -28.96 -1.56
C SER A 410 -28.28 -27.75 -2.50
N PRO A 411 -28.01 -26.52 -2.02
CA PRO A 411 -28.08 -25.32 -2.84
C PRO A 411 -26.92 -25.27 -3.85
N THR A 412 -27.26 -24.91 -5.08
CA THR A 412 -26.35 -24.64 -6.20
C THR A 412 -26.69 -23.27 -6.80
N VAL A 413 -25.97 -22.86 -7.85
CA VAL A 413 -26.26 -21.65 -8.63
C VAL A 413 -26.24 -21.98 -10.12
N SER A 414 -26.93 -21.18 -10.93
CA SER A 414 -26.96 -21.35 -12.38
C SER A 414 -25.57 -21.17 -13.01
N GLU A 415 -25.35 -21.74 -14.19
CA GLU A 415 -24.05 -21.67 -14.88
C GLU A 415 -23.64 -20.22 -15.23
N MET A 416 -24.61 -19.31 -15.47
CA MET A 416 -24.35 -17.88 -15.63
C MET A 416 -23.81 -17.24 -14.34
N HIS A 417 -24.43 -17.55 -13.19
CA HIS A 417 -23.93 -17.12 -11.88
C HIS A 417 -22.55 -17.70 -11.56
N ARG A 418 -22.31 -18.98 -11.89
CA ARG A 418 -20.99 -19.61 -11.73
C ARG A 418 -19.90 -18.85 -12.50
N ARG A 419 -20.19 -18.39 -13.71
CA ARG A 419 -19.28 -17.56 -14.52
C ARG A 419 -19.09 -16.17 -13.93
N LEU A 420 -20.16 -15.51 -13.51
CA LEU A 420 -20.10 -14.21 -12.81
C LEU A 420 -19.20 -14.29 -11.57
N PHE A 421 -19.42 -15.27 -10.69
CA PHE A 421 -18.60 -15.48 -9.51
C PHE A 421 -17.14 -15.82 -9.85
N SER A 422 -16.88 -16.53 -10.96
CA SER A 422 -15.51 -16.81 -11.43
C SER A 422 -14.72 -15.56 -11.86
N LEU A 423 -15.41 -14.46 -12.16
CA LEU A 423 -14.79 -13.15 -12.40
C LEU A 423 -14.67 -12.37 -11.07
N LEU A 424 -15.78 -12.19 -10.35
CA LEU A 424 -15.86 -11.29 -9.20
C LEU A 424 -15.02 -11.75 -7.99
N PHE A 425 -14.93 -13.06 -7.73
CA PHE A 425 -14.11 -13.58 -6.63
C PHE A 425 -12.60 -13.42 -6.86
N THR A 426 -12.15 -13.06 -8.07
CA THR A 426 -10.75 -12.63 -8.29
C THR A 426 -10.46 -11.25 -7.72
N ARG A 427 -11.52 -10.42 -7.56
CA ARG A 427 -11.47 -9.02 -7.11
C ARG A 427 -11.72 -8.87 -5.61
N THR A 428 -12.66 -9.64 -5.04
CA THR A 428 -12.93 -9.63 -3.59
C THR A 428 -12.99 -11.04 -2.98
N SER A 429 -12.56 -11.15 -1.72
CA SER A 429 -12.61 -12.37 -0.91
C SER A 429 -13.75 -12.38 0.12
N ARG A 430 -14.76 -11.51 -0.04
CA ARG A 430 -15.87 -11.32 0.90
C ARG A 430 -17.23 -11.41 0.21
N ALA A 431 -18.16 -12.18 0.78
CA ALA A 431 -19.58 -12.12 0.43
C ALA A 431 -20.45 -11.94 1.68
N VAL A 432 -21.66 -11.44 1.48
CA VAL A 432 -22.75 -11.36 2.46
C VAL A 432 -23.95 -12.10 1.88
N LEU A 433 -24.49 -13.06 2.62
CA LEU A 433 -25.76 -13.71 2.28
C LEU A 433 -26.94 -12.91 2.83
N GLU A 434 -28.00 -12.73 2.02
CA GLU A 434 -29.23 -12.03 2.41
C GLU A 434 -30.47 -12.86 2.02
N PHE A 435 -31.37 -13.07 2.98
CA PHE A 435 -32.61 -13.85 2.84
C PHE A 435 -33.78 -13.07 3.46
N ASP A 436 -35.03 -13.45 3.17
CA ASP A 436 -36.18 -12.88 3.91
C ASP A 436 -36.03 -13.21 5.41
N SER A 437 -36.18 -12.18 6.24
CA SER A 437 -36.41 -12.22 7.68
C SER A 437 -37.26 -13.40 8.19
N LYS A 438 -38.26 -13.84 7.41
CA LYS A 438 -39.17 -14.95 7.75
C LYS A 438 -38.57 -16.34 7.55
N GLN A 439 -37.48 -16.45 6.79
CA GLN A 439 -36.88 -17.71 6.34
C GLN A 439 -35.56 -18.04 7.07
N LEU A 440 -34.91 -17.05 7.71
CA LEU A 440 -33.62 -17.21 8.39
C LEU A 440 -33.61 -18.28 9.51
N ASP A 441 -34.76 -18.53 10.14
CA ASP A 441 -34.91 -19.55 11.18
C ASP A 441 -35.15 -20.96 10.61
N THR A 442 -35.51 -21.08 9.32
CA THR A 442 -35.85 -22.35 8.64
C THR A 442 -34.83 -22.81 7.59
N ILE A 443 -34.01 -21.91 7.05
CA ILE A 443 -33.02 -22.22 6.00
C ILE A 443 -31.72 -22.79 6.61
N PRO A 444 -31.14 -23.87 6.03
CA PRO A 444 -29.84 -24.41 6.45
C PRO A 444 -28.68 -23.54 5.93
N ILE A 445 -28.49 -22.35 6.53
CA ILE A 445 -27.51 -21.33 6.13
C ILE A 445 -26.08 -21.88 5.91
N ASN A 446 -25.68 -22.91 6.67
CA ASN A 446 -24.42 -23.63 6.51
C ASN A 446 -24.16 -24.08 5.06
N ASP A 447 -25.20 -24.59 4.38
CA ASP A 447 -25.08 -25.20 3.06
C ASP A 447 -24.91 -24.14 1.97
N PHE A 448 -25.51 -22.96 2.17
CA PHE A 448 -25.34 -21.79 1.30
C PHE A 448 -23.93 -21.19 1.45
N SER A 449 -23.43 -21.08 2.70
CA SER A 449 -22.04 -20.71 2.97
C SER A 449 -21.05 -21.71 2.36
N PHE A 450 -21.32 -23.01 2.50
CA PHE A 450 -20.52 -24.08 1.89
C PHE A 450 -20.55 -24.02 0.36
N CYS A 451 -21.71 -23.78 -0.25
CA CYS A 451 -21.85 -23.60 -1.70
C CYS A 451 -20.98 -22.45 -2.22
N ILE A 452 -21.08 -21.25 -1.62
CA ILE A 452 -20.25 -20.10 -2.01
C ILE A 452 -18.75 -20.36 -1.80
N ARG A 453 -18.35 -20.94 -0.65
CA ARG A 453 -16.94 -21.29 -0.40
C ARG A 453 -16.42 -22.37 -1.36
N ASN A 454 -17.25 -23.30 -1.81
CA ASN A 454 -16.88 -24.30 -2.82
C ASN A 454 -16.78 -23.69 -4.23
N LEU A 455 -17.69 -22.79 -4.58
CA LEU A 455 -17.58 -21.99 -5.82
C LEU A 455 -16.30 -21.15 -5.84
N TYR A 456 -15.78 -20.72 -4.68
CA TYR A 456 -14.47 -20.08 -4.54
C TYR A 456 -13.29 -21.08 -4.62
N LYS A 457 -13.32 -22.18 -3.87
CA LYS A 457 -12.26 -23.21 -3.90
C LYS A 457 -12.03 -23.80 -5.30
N ASN A 458 -13.10 -23.94 -6.09
CA ASN A 458 -13.04 -24.49 -7.44
C ASN A 458 -12.62 -23.47 -8.52
N GLN A 459 -12.20 -22.26 -8.15
CA GLN A 459 -11.76 -21.27 -9.13
C GLN A 459 -10.32 -21.46 -9.59
N ARG A 460 -10.09 -21.09 -10.85
CA ARG A 460 -8.74 -20.87 -11.36
C ARG A 460 -8.23 -19.56 -10.76
N VAL A 461 -7.32 -19.67 -9.78
CA VAL A 461 -6.42 -18.57 -9.40
C VAL A 461 -5.80 -17.96 -10.68
N LEU A 462 -5.62 -16.64 -10.72
CA LEU A 462 -5.08 -15.93 -11.89
C LEU A 462 -3.77 -16.61 -12.37
N PRO A 463 -3.58 -16.87 -13.68
CA PRO A 463 -2.48 -17.72 -14.17
C PRO A 463 -1.08 -17.36 -13.66
N MET A 464 -0.77 -16.07 -13.48
CA MET A 464 0.51 -15.61 -12.93
C MET A 464 0.69 -15.96 -11.44
N GLU A 465 -0.39 -15.94 -10.66
CA GLU A 465 -0.43 -16.20 -9.21
C GLU A 465 -0.47 -17.69 -8.85
N GLN A 466 -0.91 -18.58 -9.75
CA GLN A 466 -1.15 -20.01 -9.47
C GLN A 466 0.01 -20.69 -8.74
N ASN A 467 1.25 -20.31 -9.10
CA ASN A 467 2.48 -20.82 -8.49
C ASN A 467 3.35 -19.69 -7.92
N CYS A 468 2.76 -18.63 -7.34
CA CYS A 468 3.50 -17.58 -6.61
C CYS A 468 2.59 -16.76 -5.69
N SER A 469 2.68 -17.00 -4.38
CA SER A 469 1.95 -16.20 -3.37
C SER A 469 2.44 -14.75 -3.27
N VAL A 470 3.72 -14.49 -3.59
CA VAL A 470 4.34 -13.15 -3.54
C VAL A 470 3.73 -12.18 -4.58
N MET A 471 3.19 -12.68 -5.70
CA MET A 471 2.51 -11.81 -6.69
C MET A 471 1.32 -11.04 -6.11
N ARG A 472 0.71 -11.54 -5.02
CA ARG A 472 -0.47 -10.91 -4.41
C ARG A 472 -0.17 -9.58 -3.71
N SER A 473 1.05 -9.36 -3.22
CA SER A 473 1.44 -8.08 -2.61
C SER A 473 1.70 -6.96 -3.63
N TYR A 474 1.83 -7.30 -4.92
CA TYR A 474 2.04 -6.32 -6.01
C TYR A 474 0.74 -5.86 -6.68
N ARG A 475 -0.41 -6.44 -6.31
CA ARG A 475 -1.74 -6.05 -6.82
C ARG A 475 -2.01 -4.57 -6.59
N ASP A 476 -2.19 -3.82 -7.67
CA ASP A 476 -2.45 -2.37 -7.70
C ASP A 476 -1.37 -1.50 -7.02
N TYR A 477 -0.20 -2.07 -6.70
CA TYR A 477 0.92 -1.39 -6.06
C TYR A 477 1.75 -0.65 -7.12
N LEU A 478 1.86 0.67 -6.99
CA LEU A 478 2.60 1.52 -7.93
C LEU A 478 4.08 1.56 -7.58
N GLN A 479 4.92 1.10 -8.50
CA GLN A 479 6.37 1.13 -8.43
C GLN A 479 6.92 2.15 -9.44
N LEU A 480 8.02 2.82 -9.13
CA LEU A 480 8.76 3.56 -10.15
C LEU A 480 9.48 2.57 -11.09
N PRO A 481 9.53 2.82 -12.41
CA PRO A 481 10.27 1.98 -13.34
C PRO A 481 11.77 2.04 -13.04
N LEU A 482 12.42 0.89 -12.98
CA LEU A 482 13.86 0.79 -12.74
C LEU A 482 14.64 1.59 -13.79
N GLN A 483 15.84 2.06 -13.42
CA GLN A 483 16.73 2.82 -14.31
C GLN A 483 18.12 2.19 -14.41
N PRO A 484 18.29 0.95 -14.93
CA PRO A 484 19.55 0.20 -14.81
C PRO A 484 20.73 0.81 -15.58
N LEU A 485 20.51 1.80 -16.45
CA LEU A 485 21.57 2.56 -17.13
C LEU A 485 22.05 3.79 -16.31
N PHE A 486 21.21 4.31 -15.42
CA PHE A 486 21.51 5.47 -14.57
C PHE A 486 22.04 5.02 -13.20
N GLU A 487 21.29 4.13 -12.55
CA GLU A 487 21.62 3.52 -11.26
C GLU A 487 22.31 2.17 -11.45
N ASP A 488 22.89 1.66 -10.36
CA ASP A 488 23.58 0.38 -10.29
C ASP A 488 22.76 -0.52 -9.36
N LEU A 489 22.13 -1.58 -9.91
CA LEU A 489 21.13 -2.38 -9.19
C LEU A 489 21.76 -3.20 -8.05
N SER A 490 20.97 -3.41 -6.98
CA SER A 490 21.35 -4.26 -5.84
C SER A 490 21.24 -5.75 -6.17
N ALA A 491 21.87 -6.59 -5.34
CA ALA A 491 21.91 -8.04 -5.54
C ALA A 491 20.50 -8.68 -5.54
N ALA A 492 19.61 -8.20 -4.66
CA ALA A 492 18.23 -8.69 -4.56
C ALA A 492 17.40 -8.41 -5.83
N THR A 493 17.60 -7.26 -6.49
CA THR A 493 16.89 -6.97 -7.76
C THR A 493 17.30 -7.94 -8.88
N TYR A 494 18.59 -8.27 -8.99
CA TYR A 494 19.04 -9.30 -9.93
C TYR A 494 18.49 -10.69 -9.57
N GLU A 495 18.40 -11.02 -8.29
CA GLU A 495 17.84 -12.31 -7.85
C GLU A 495 16.36 -12.47 -8.21
N VAL A 496 15.55 -11.42 -8.04
CA VAL A 496 14.15 -11.40 -8.50
C VAL A 496 14.06 -11.65 -10.00
N PHE A 497 14.91 -11.01 -10.81
CA PHE A 497 14.98 -11.26 -12.26
C PHE A 497 15.35 -12.71 -12.59
N GLU A 498 16.27 -13.31 -11.83
CA GLU A 498 16.78 -14.67 -12.02
C GLU A 498 15.75 -15.76 -11.66
N THR A 499 14.71 -15.45 -10.89
CA THR A 499 13.58 -16.38 -10.65
C THR A 499 12.74 -16.69 -11.89
N ASP A 500 12.78 -15.87 -12.93
CA ASP A 500 12.03 -16.06 -14.17
C ASP A 500 12.78 -17.01 -15.13
N SER A 501 12.65 -18.31 -14.87
CA SER A 501 13.23 -19.35 -15.72
C SER A 501 12.68 -19.33 -17.16
N VAL A 502 11.44 -18.87 -17.38
CA VAL A 502 10.82 -18.79 -18.71
C VAL A 502 11.55 -17.78 -19.59
N LYS A 503 11.90 -16.61 -19.05
CA LYS A 503 12.71 -15.60 -19.73
C LYS A 503 14.02 -16.20 -20.24
N TYR A 504 14.81 -16.83 -19.37
CA TYR A 504 16.12 -17.35 -19.75
C TYR A 504 16.06 -18.59 -20.66
N VAL A 505 15.03 -19.45 -20.53
CA VAL A 505 14.80 -20.56 -21.48
C VAL A 505 14.50 -20.01 -22.88
N LYS A 506 13.65 -18.99 -23.01
CA LYS A 506 13.35 -18.33 -24.29
C LYS A 506 14.60 -17.70 -24.92
N TYR A 507 15.46 -17.06 -24.12
CA TYR A 507 16.77 -16.57 -24.58
C TYR A 507 17.69 -17.72 -25.00
N GLU A 508 17.80 -18.81 -24.23
CA GLU A 508 18.66 -19.96 -24.56
C GLU A 508 18.23 -20.62 -25.89
N MET A 509 16.92 -20.72 -26.16
CA MET A 509 16.39 -21.17 -27.45
C MET A 509 16.77 -20.21 -28.60
N ALA A 510 16.53 -18.91 -28.44
CA ALA A 510 16.87 -17.90 -29.44
C ALA A 510 18.37 -17.85 -29.77
N ILE A 511 19.23 -18.01 -28.75
CA ILE A 511 20.68 -18.10 -28.92
C ILE A 511 21.06 -19.39 -29.66
N LYS A 512 20.45 -20.53 -29.31
CA LYS A 512 20.72 -21.81 -29.99
C LYS A 512 20.34 -21.77 -31.47
N GLU A 513 19.17 -21.23 -31.81
CA GLU A 513 18.78 -21.11 -33.22
C GLU A 513 19.70 -20.14 -33.98
N ALA A 514 20.05 -19.00 -33.39
CA ALA A 514 20.98 -18.05 -34.00
C ALA A 514 22.40 -18.60 -34.20
N ILE A 515 22.89 -19.48 -33.33
CA ILE A 515 24.16 -20.20 -33.55
C ILE A 515 23.99 -21.24 -34.66
N SER A 516 22.90 -22.01 -34.65
CA SER A 516 22.59 -23.02 -35.69
C SER A 516 22.57 -22.41 -37.09
N ASP A 517 21.87 -21.29 -37.27
CA ASP A 517 21.82 -20.55 -38.55
C ASP A 517 23.20 -20.03 -38.99
N LYS A 518 24.06 -19.64 -38.02
CA LYS A 518 25.39 -19.09 -38.30
C LYS A 518 26.44 -20.15 -38.64
N ILE A 519 26.24 -21.41 -38.26
CA ILE A 519 27.13 -22.55 -38.63
C ILE A 519 26.60 -23.37 -39.81
N SER A 520 25.30 -23.31 -40.11
CA SER A 520 24.69 -24.05 -41.24
C SER A 520 24.91 -23.35 -42.60
N GLY A 521 26.18 -23.26 -43.02
CA GLY A 521 26.54 -22.79 -44.37
C GLY A 521 28.03 -22.60 -44.65
N ASN A 522 28.88 -22.54 -43.62
CA ASN A 522 30.34 -22.43 -43.75
C ASN A 522 31.02 -23.11 -42.55
N GLU A 523 32.29 -23.52 -42.72
CA GLU A 523 33.16 -23.66 -41.55
C GLU A 523 33.35 -22.28 -40.90
N VAL A 524 33.06 -22.18 -39.60
CA VAL A 524 33.29 -20.95 -38.83
C VAL A 524 34.52 -21.17 -37.95
N PRO A 525 35.74 -20.79 -38.40
CA PRO A 525 36.98 -21.12 -37.69
C PRO A 525 37.16 -20.37 -36.36
N PHE A 526 36.35 -19.33 -36.11
CA PHE A 526 36.32 -18.61 -34.84
C PHE A 526 34.98 -17.88 -34.64
N PHE A 527 34.29 -18.19 -33.54
CA PHE A 527 32.97 -17.63 -33.23
C PHE A 527 33.08 -16.58 -32.11
N ASN A 528 32.56 -15.36 -32.29
CA ASN A 528 32.68 -14.29 -31.31
C ASN A 528 31.30 -13.81 -30.83
N VAL A 529 31.02 -13.90 -29.53
CA VAL A 529 29.75 -13.48 -28.92
C VAL A 529 29.98 -12.46 -27.82
N ILE A 530 29.17 -11.41 -27.79
CA ILE A 530 29.21 -10.37 -26.76
C ILE A 530 27.86 -10.30 -26.06
N VAL A 531 27.85 -10.49 -24.74
CA VAL A 531 26.70 -10.22 -23.87
C VAL A 531 26.82 -8.78 -23.37
N CYS A 532 25.83 -7.94 -23.69
CA CYS A 532 25.76 -6.53 -23.32
C CYS A 532 24.74 -6.36 -22.19
N GLY A 533 25.18 -5.85 -21.03
CA GLY A 533 24.35 -5.85 -19.82
C GLY A 533 24.27 -7.24 -19.22
N ALA A 534 25.42 -7.80 -18.84
CA ALA A 534 25.51 -9.20 -18.42
C ALA A 534 24.90 -9.49 -17.04
N GLY A 535 24.66 -8.47 -16.19
CA GLY A 535 24.14 -8.65 -14.84
C GLY A 535 25.01 -9.62 -14.01
N ARG A 536 24.38 -10.53 -13.26
CA ARG A 536 25.09 -11.63 -12.58
C ARG A 536 25.36 -12.85 -13.47
N GLY A 537 25.20 -12.73 -14.80
CA GLY A 537 25.62 -13.76 -15.77
C GLY A 537 24.64 -14.88 -16.19
N PRO A 538 23.30 -14.80 -16.01
CA PRO A 538 22.41 -15.88 -16.48
C PRO A 538 22.45 -16.02 -18.01
N LEU A 539 22.51 -14.90 -18.76
CA LEU A 539 22.68 -14.92 -20.22
C LEU A 539 24.07 -15.41 -20.67
N VAL A 540 25.12 -15.10 -19.91
CA VAL A 540 26.48 -15.61 -20.17
C VAL A 540 26.48 -17.14 -20.08
N THR A 541 25.79 -17.68 -19.06
CA THR A 541 25.61 -19.12 -18.89
C THR A 541 24.75 -19.73 -20.02
N ALA A 542 23.69 -19.07 -20.47
CA ALA A 542 22.88 -19.52 -21.60
C ALA A 542 23.69 -19.57 -22.91
N VAL A 543 24.56 -18.59 -23.18
CA VAL A 543 25.46 -18.61 -24.33
C VAL A 543 26.48 -19.74 -24.24
N LEU A 544 27.10 -19.96 -23.07
CA LEU A 544 28.07 -21.06 -22.89
C LEU A 544 27.44 -22.43 -23.17
N LYS A 545 26.26 -22.71 -22.60
CA LYS A 545 25.49 -23.93 -22.88
C LYS A 545 25.21 -24.12 -24.37
N ALA A 546 24.92 -23.04 -25.09
CA ALA A 546 24.62 -23.09 -26.52
C ALA A 546 25.89 -23.37 -27.35
N LEU A 547 27.01 -22.72 -27.04
CA LEU A 547 28.32 -22.98 -27.67
C LEU A 547 28.82 -24.41 -27.41
N GLU A 548 28.61 -24.93 -26.20
CA GLU A 548 28.95 -26.31 -25.84
C GLU A 548 28.02 -27.33 -26.49
N HIS A 549 26.72 -27.03 -26.63
CA HIS A 549 25.74 -27.88 -27.32
C HIS A 549 26.08 -28.10 -28.81
N PHE A 550 26.58 -27.07 -29.50
CA PHE A 550 27.06 -27.17 -30.89
C PHE A 550 28.54 -27.53 -31.01
N ALA A 551 29.22 -27.87 -29.89
CA ALA A 551 30.64 -28.23 -29.83
C ALA A 551 31.58 -27.24 -30.57
N ILE A 552 31.30 -25.93 -30.47
CA ILE A 552 32.05 -24.88 -31.20
C ILE A 552 33.52 -24.90 -30.75
N PRO A 553 34.49 -25.22 -31.64
CA PRO A 553 35.85 -25.59 -31.22
C PRO A 553 36.72 -24.40 -30.81
N ALA A 554 36.45 -23.21 -31.35
CA ALA A 554 37.17 -21.99 -31.04
C ALA A 554 36.21 -20.80 -30.97
N PHE A 555 36.12 -20.16 -29.81
CA PHE A 555 35.27 -19.00 -29.60
C PHE A 555 35.84 -17.97 -28.62
N GLN A 556 35.35 -16.74 -28.72
CA GLN A 556 35.43 -15.73 -27.66
C GLN A 556 34.03 -15.43 -27.15
N LEU A 557 33.83 -15.54 -25.84
CA LEU A 557 32.67 -14.95 -25.15
C LEU A 557 33.14 -13.72 -24.37
N THR A 558 32.47 -12.58 -24.56
CA THR A 558 32.72 -11.35 -23.80
C THR A 558 31.47 -10.98 -23.01
N ALA A 559 31.61 -10.71 -21.71
CA ALA A 559 30.53 -10.22 -20.86
C ALA A 559 30.81 -8.76 -20.49
N VAL A 560 30.00 -7.82 -21.01
CA VAL A 560 30.13 -6.38 -20.79
C VAL A 560 29.09 -5.92 -19.77
N GLU A 561 29.54 -5.38 -18.65
CA GLU A 561 28.69 -4.88 -17.57
C GLU A 561 29.25 -3.57 -16.99
N LYS A 562 28.37 -2.62 -16.64
CA LYS A 562 28.75 -1.31 -16.09
C LYS A 562 28.64 -1.25 -14.56
N ASN A 563 27.88 -2.16 -13.95
CA ASN A 563 27.74 -2.28 -12.51
C ASN A 563 28.93 -3.08 -11.93
N ILE A 564 29.89 -2.40 -11.31
CA ILE A 564 31.10 -3.01 -10.72
C ILE A 564 30.77 -4.12 -9.69
N ASN A 565 29.64 -4.01 -8.98
CA ASN A 565 29.22 -5.00 -8.00
C ASN A 565 28.82 -6.31 -8.70
N ALA A 566 28.08 -6.22 -9.81
CA ALA A 566 27.73 -7.36 -10.65
C ALA A 566 28.96 -7.95 -11.37
N VAL A 567 29.93 -7.12 -11.78
CA VAL A 567 31.22 -7.57 -12.35
C VAL A 567 31.99 -8.47 -11.37
N SER A 568 31.93 -8.20 -10.06
CA SER A 568 32.52 -9.09 -9.05
C SER A 568 31.90 -10.50 -9.09
N THR A 569 30.57 -10.58 -9.19
CA THR A 569 29.85 -11.86 -9.36
C THR A 569 30.22 -12.55 -10.68
N LEU A 570 30.32 -11.79 -11.79
CA LEU A 570 30.72 -12.31 -13.10
C LEU A 570 32.13 -12.91 -13.08
N ASP A 571 33.10 -12.26 -12.43
CA ASP A 571 34.46 -12.81 -12.33
C ASP A 571 34.51 -14.05 -11.43
N HIS A 572 33.83 -14.03 -10.27
CA HIS A 572 33.72 -15.22 -9.42
C HIS A 572 33.12 -16.42 -10.17
N LEU A 573 32.04 -16.21 -10.95
CA LEU A 573 31.45 -17.25 -11.80
C LEU A 573 32.38 -17.69 -12.93
N ASN A 574 33.15 -16.77 -13.50
CA ASN A 574 34.16 -17.09 -14.51
C ASN A 574 35.27 -18.00 -13.97
N GLN A 575 35.72 -17.73 -12.75
CA GLN A 575 36.73 -18.54 -12.08
C GLN A 575 36.20 -19.91 -11.60
N THR A 576 34.95 -19.98 -11.12
CA THR A 576 34.41 -21.18 -10.45
C THR A 576 33.52 -22.09 -11.30
N LYS A 577 32.81 -21.54 -12.30
CA LYS A 577 31.82 -22.29 -13.10
C LYS A 577 32.05 -22.24 -14.61
N TRP A 578 32.62 -21.15 -15.14
CA TRP A 578 32.89 -21.01 -16.58
C TRP A 578 34.34 -21.32 -16.98
N ASN A 579 35.16 -21.85 -16.07
CA ASN A 579 36.54 -22.32 -16.34
C ASN A 579 37.43 -21.28 -17.06
N ARG A 580 37.26 -19.99 -16.71
CA ARG A 580 37.93 -18.83 -17.31
C ARG A 580 37.72 -18.67 -18.84
N LYS A 581 36.68 -19.29 -19.41
CA LYS A 581 36.29 -19.18 -20.84
C LYS A 581 35.73 -17.81 -21.23
N VAL A 582 35.38 -16.95 -20.26
CA VAL A 582 34.72 -15.66 -20.51
C VAL A 582 35.67 -14.49 -20.29
N HIS A 583 35.68 -13.53 -21.19
CA HIS A 583 36.34 -12.24 -20.99
C HIS A 583 35.36 -11.27 -20.31
N ILE A 584 35.58 -10.98 -19.03
CA ILE A 584 34.74 -10.04 -18.26
C ILE A 584 35.23 -8.62 -18.49
N VAL A 585 34.33 -7.71 -18.84
CA VAL A 585 34.63 -6.32 -19.18
C VAL A 585 33.76 -5.37 -18.36
N HIS A 586 34.38 -4.68 -17.40
CA HIS A 586 33.77 -3.56 -16.70
C HIS A 586 33.71 -2.33 -17.65
N SER A 587 32.56 -2.10 -18.28
CA SER A 587 32.35 -0.93 -19.13
C SER A 587 30.88 -0.62 -19.42
N ASP A 588 30.63 0.66 -19.72
CA ASP A 588 29.42 1.09 -20.42
C ASP A 588 29.51 0.62 -21.88
N VAL A 589 28.54 -0.16 -22.34
CA VAL A 589 28.47 -0.73 -23.70
C VAL A 589 28.65 0.33 -24.80
N ARG A 590 28.24 1.58 -24.53
CA ARG A 590 28.35 2.72 -25.46
C ARG A 590 29.75 3.35 -25.50
N LYS A 591 30.65 2.94 -24.61
CA LYS A 591 32.08 3.35 -24.55
C LYS A 591 33.03 2.21 -24.90
N PHE A 592 32.58 0.97 -24.74
CA PHE A 592 33.33 -0.24 -25.07
C PHE A 592 33.80 -0.24 -26.54
N LYS A 593 34.95 -0.87 -26.77
CA LYS A 593 35.51 -1.11 -28.10
C LYS A 593 36.04 -2.55 -28.11
N PRO A 594 35.31 -3.53 -28.64
CA PRO A 594 35.80 -4.90 -28.68
C PRO A 594 36.98 -5.04 -29.64
N PRO A 595 37.92 -5.96 -29.37
CA PRO A 595 39.08 -6.19 -30.24
C PRO A 595 38.69 -6.82 -31.59
N MET A 596 37.54 -7.51 -31.64
CA MET A 596 37.02 -8.21 -32.82
C MET A 596 35.51 -7.97 -32.96
N LYS A 597 35.00 -7.99 -34.20
CA LYS A 597 33.56 -7.94 -34.46
C LYS A 597 32.86 -9.25 -34.08
N ALA A 598 31.65 -9.15 -33.56
CA ALA A 598 30.84 -10.26 -33.07
C ALA A 598 29.95 -10.88 -34.15
N ASP A 599 29.79 -12.20 -34.09
CA ASP A 599 28.78 -12.98 -34.80
C ASP A 599 27.39 -12.77 -34.19
N ILE A 600 27.33 -12.75 -32.85
CA ILE A 600 26.09 -12.55 -32.09
C ILE A 600 26.33 -11.52 -30.97
N ILE A 601 25.40 -10.59 -30.81
CA ILE A 601 25.25 -9.77 -29.60
C ILE A 601 23.97 -10.21 -28.90
N VAL A 602 24.05 -10.46 -27.59
CA VAL A 602 22.91 -10.82 -26.73
C VAL A 602 22.75 -9.74 -25.65
N SER A 603 21.52 -9.37 -25.35
CA SER A 603 21.22 -8.36 -24.33
C SER A 603 19.82 -8.55 -23.76
N GLU A 604 19.63 -8.12 -22.51
CA GLU A 604 18.33 -7.94 -21.89
C GLU A 604 18.41 -6.60 -21.15
N MET A 605 17.67 -5.61 -21.66
CA MET A 605 17.64 -4.22 -21.21
C MET A 605 16.22 -3.66 -21.41
N LEU A 606 15.21 -4.54 -21.33
CA LEU A 606 13.84 -4.20 -21.69
C LEU A 606 13.07 -3.85 -20.42
N GLY A 607 12.40 -2.70 -20.43
CA GLY A 607 11.46 -2.36 -19.36
C GLY A 607 10.04 -2.82 -19.66
N SER A 608 9.11 -2.52 -18.75
CA SER A 608 7.68 -2.86 -18.89
C SER A 608 6.98 -2.17 -20.09
N PHE A 609 7.61 -1.19 -20.71
CA PHE A 609 7.19 -0.55 -21.96
C PHE A 609 8.23 -0.75 -23.08
N GLY A 610 9.07 -1.78 -22.97
CA GLY A 610 10.13 -2.15 -23.92
C GLY A 610 11.31 -1.19 -23.89
N ASP A 611 11.12 0.03 -24.41
CA ASP A 611 12.20 1.01 -24.65
C ASP A 611 12.50 1.96 -23.47
N ASN A 612 11.76 1.85 -22.36
CA ASN A 612 11.85 2.72 -21.18
C ASN A 612 13.10 2.46 -20.28
N GLU A 613 13.88 1.42 -20.57
CA GLU A 613 15.18 1.18 -19.93
C GLU A 613 16.36 1.47 -20.89
N LEU A 614 16.07 2.21 -21.96
CA LEU A 614 17.05 2.82 -22.88
C LEU A 614 17.87 1.80 -23.69
N SER A 615 17.31 0.60 -23.88
CA SER A 615 17.80 -0.41 -24.83
C SER A 615 18.15 0.16 -26.20
N PRO A 616 17.36 1.06 -26.85
CA PRO A 616 17.74 1.60 -28.16
C PRO A 616 19.06 2.38 -28.12
N GLU A 617 19.24 3.26 -27.13
CA GLU A 617 20.43 4.07 -26.93
C GLU A 617 21.70 3.25 -26.63
N CYS A 618 21.54 2.05 -26.06
CA CYS A 618 22.61 1.08 -25.84
C CYS A 618 22.90 0.23 -27.08
N LEU A 619 21.87 -0.38 -27.69
CA LEU A 619 22.03 -1.34 -28.78
C LEU A 619 22.39 -0.68 -30.12
N TYR A 620 21.99 0.56 -30.38
CA TYR A 620 22.48 1.31 -31.55
C TYR A 620 23.98 1.64 -31.49
N GLU A 621 24.60 1.57 -30.31
CA GLU A 621 26.06 1.58 -30.19
C GLU A 621 26.64 0.15 -30.28
N ALA A 622 26.04 -0.81 -29.58
CA ALA A 622 26.48 -2.21 -29.58
C ALA A 622 26.52 -2.83 -31.00
N MET A 623 25.50 -2.59 -31.84
CA MET A 623 25.44 -3.14 -33.20
C MET A 623 26.60 -2.72 -34.11
N LYS A 624 27.33 -1.64 -33.79
CA LYS A 624 28.55 -1.26 -34.53
C LYS A 624 29.63 -2.35 -34.42
N PHE A 625 29.58 -3.15 -33.36
CA PHE A 625 30.46 -4.28 -33.11
C PHE A 625 30.08 -5.55 -33.88
N LEU A 626 28.90 -5.63 -34.54
CA LEU A 626 28.52 -6.82 -35.32
C LEU A 626 29.32 -6.94 -36.62
N LYS A 627 29.52 -8.19 -37.09
CA LYS A 627 29.90 -8.49 -38.47
C LYS A 627 28.76 -8.07 -39.44
N PRO A 628 29.02 -7.93 -40.77
CA PRO A 628 27.98 -7.56 -41.75
C PRO A 628 26.79 -8.54 -41.81
N ASP A 629 27.02 -9.78 -41.39
CA ASP A 629 26.09 -10.90 -41.28
C ASP A 629 25.81 -11.27 -39.81
N GLY A 630 26.04 -10.34 -38.88
CA GLY A 630 25.89 -10.55 -37.44
C GLY A 630 24.43 -10.47 -36.96
N VAL A 631 24.14 -11.14 -35.84
CA VAL A 631 22.82 -11.18 -35.20
C VAL A 631 22.82 -10.34 -33.93
N CYS A 632 21.77 -9.54 -33.71
CA CYS A 632 21.45 -9.01 -32.38
C CYS A 632 20.24 -9.75 -31.80
N ILE A 633 20.28 -10.02 -30.50
CA ILE A 633 19.19 -10.57 -29.70
C ILE A 633 18.95 -9.58 -28.54
N PRO A 634 17.76 -8.95 -28.45
CA PRO A 634 16.60 -9.11 -29.32
C PRO A 634 16.75 -8.45 -30.70
N GLN A 635 16.09 -9.04 -31.71
CA GLN A 635 16.02 -8.50 -33.07
C GLN A 635 15.03 -7.33 -33.24
N PHE A 636 13.95 -7.32 -32.46
CA PHE A 636 12.88 -6.33 -32.56
C PHE A 636 12.09 -6.25 -31.26
N TYR A 637 11.61 -5.06 -30.91
CA TYR A 637 10.56 -4.91 -29.90
C TYR A 637 9.70 -3.67 -30.18
N GLN A 638 8.49 -3.68 -29.63
CA GLN A 638 7.54 -2.58 -29.77
C GLN A 638 6.73 -2.39 -28.49
N SER A 639 6.60 -1.13 -28.06
CA SER A 639 5.66 -0.71 -27.01
C SER A 639 4.22 -0.72 -27.54
N TYR A 640 3.25 -0.98 -26.65
CA TYR A 640 1.81 -0.96 -26.94
C TYR A 640 1.08 -0.22 -25.83
N LEU A 641 -0.04 0.43 -26.16
CA LEU A 641 -0.81 1.24 -25.23
C LEU A 641 -2.32 0.92 -25.33
N SER A 642 -3.03 0.87 -24.20
CA SER A 642 -4.51 0.83 -24.16
C SER A 642 -5.10 1.85 -23.18
N PRO A 643 -6.26 2.44 -23.46
CA PRO A 643 -7.02 3.25 -22.50
C PRO A 643 -7.54 2.37 -21.34
N VAL A 644 -7.52 2.91 -20.12
CA VAL A 644 -7.95 2.16 -18.92
C VAL A 644 -8.85 3.00 -18.00
N HIS A 645 -9.90 2.35 -17.50
CA HIS A 645 -10.69 2.77 -16.36
C HIS A 645 -10.11 2.11 -15.09
N ALA A 646 -9.49 2.91 -14.22
CA ALA A 646 -8.82 2.44 -13.01
C ALA A 646 -8.73 3.57 -11.94
N PRO A 647 -9.85 4.01 -11.35
CA PRO A 647 -9.89 5.12 -10.40
C PRO A 647 -8.99 4.89 -9.17
N LYS A 648 -8.86 3.64 -8.69
CA LYS A 648 -7.94 3.28 -7.60
C LYS A 648 -6.46 3.50 -7.98
N LEU A 649 -6.05 3.13 -9.19
CA LEU A 649 -4.67 3.38 -9.65
C LEU A 649 -4.38 4.88 -9.83
N HIS A 650 -5.37 5.63 -10.32
CA HIS A 650 -5.28 7.09 -10.43
C HIS A 650 -5.12 7.77 -9.07
N TYR A 651 -5.96 7.41 -8.10
CA TYR A 651 -5.84 7.92 -6.73
C TYR A 651 -4.49 7.56 -6.09
N ASN A 652 -4.03 6.31 -6.27
CA ASN A 652 -2.72 5.88 -5.77
C ASN A 652 -1.58 6.76 -6.33
N ALA A 653 -1.61 7.09 -7.63
CA ALA A 653 -0.63 7.99 -8.25
C ALA A 653 -0.75 9.43 -7.72
N ALA A 654 -1.98 9.93 -7.55
CA ALA A 654 -2.23 11.27 -7.00
C ALA A 654 -1.75 11.43 -5.54
N GLN A 655 -1.75 10.37 -4.74
CA GLN A 655 -1.24 10.37 -3.36
C GLN A 655 0.29 10.21 -3.27
N TYR A 656 0.98 9.79 -4.34
CA TYR A 656 2.44 9.57 -4.38
C TYR A 656 3.26 10.85 -4.14
N ARG A 657 2.61 12.03 -4.24
CA ARG A 657 3.12 13.38 -3.95
C ARG A 657 3.80 13.58 -2.57
N LYS A 658 3.75 12.61 -1.66
CA LYS A 658 4.38 12.70 -0.32
C LYS A 658 5.83 12.19 -0.27
N GLN A 659 6.31 11.53 -1.32
CA GLN A 659 7.67 10.94 -1.39
C GLN A 659 8.55 11.54 -2.50
N VAL A 660 7.99 12.41 -3.34
CA VAL A 660 8.68 13.07 -4.45
C VAL A 660 8.50 14.58 -4.28
N GLU A 661 9.59 15.36 -4.41
CA GLU A 661 9.47 16.82 -4.46
C GLU A 661 8.77 17.24 -5.77
N TYR A 662 7.90 18.26 -5.68
CA TYR A 662 7.02 18.79 -6.74
C TYR A 662 5.72 18.02 -7.02
N ASN A 663 4.78 18.69 -7.69
CA ASN A 663 3.37 18.28 -7.84
C ASN A 663 3.14 17.13 -8.84
N ASP A 664 4.23 16.62 -9.40
CA ASP A 664 4.30 16.15 -10.78
C ASP A 664 3.98 14.64 -10.90
N ALA A 665 3.59 13.96 -9.81
CA ALA A 665 3.34 12.51 -9.78
C ALA A 665 2.39 11.99 -10.87
N LEU A 666 1.42 12.79 -11.33
CA LEU A 666 0.53 12.42 -12.45
C LEU A 666 1.15 12.68 -13.85
N GLU A 667 2.33 13.28 -13.93
CA GLU A 667 3.20 13.39 -15.11
C GLU A 667 4.29 12.29 -15.13
N CYS A 668 4.24 11.33 -14.20
CA CYS A 668 5.15 10.19 -14.11
C CYS A 668 4.44 8.88 -14.50
N GLY A 669 5.18 7.95 -15.12
CA GLY A 669 4.68 6.60 -15.46
C GLY A 669 5.19 5.54 -14.47
N TYR A 670 4.33 4.61 -14.08
CA TYR A 670 4.56 3.63 -13.01
C TYR A 670 4.57 2.19 -13.54
N VAL A 671 5.28 1.27 -12.90
CA VAL A 671 5.11 -0.18 -13.07
C VAL A 671 4.09 -0.68 -12.05
N VAL A 672 3.15 -1.52 -12.46
CA VAL A 672 2.07 -2.03 -11.61
C VAL A 672 1.53 -3.36 -12.14
N TYR A 673 1.11 -4.26 -11.24
CA TYR A 673 0.28 -5.42 -11.58
C TYR A 673 -1.21 -5.03 -11.44
N PRO A 674 -1.93 -4.71 -12.53
CA PRO A 674 -3.25 -4.08 -12.44
C PRO A 674 -4.34 -5.14 -12.20
N THR A 675 -5.04 -5.03 -11.07
CA THR A 675 -6.17 -5.90 -10.71
C THR A 675 -7.50 -5.17 -10.53
N THR A 676 -7.50 -3.90 -10.12
CA THR A 676 -8.68 -3.01 -10.24
C THR A 676 -8.51 -2.12 -11.46
N ALA A 677 -8.73 -2.69 -12.65
CA ALA A 677 -8.55 -2.03 -13.93
C ALA A 677 -9.42 -2.67 -15.02
N PHE A 678 -10.08 -1.83 -15.80
CA PHE A 678 -10.82 -2.20 -17.00
C PHE A 678 -10.15 -1.58 -18.24
N VAL A 679 -9.72 -2.45 -19.17
CA VAL A 679 -9.13 -2.04 -20.44
C VAL A 679 -10.26 -1.67 -21.40
N ILE A 680 -10.41 -0.38 -21.70
CA ILE A 680 -11.56 0.19 -22.42
C ILE A 680 -11.57 -0.22 -23.91
N ASP A 681 -10.38 -0.38 -24.50
CA ASP A 681 -10.16 -0.84 -25.88
C ASP A 681 -8.81 -1.56 -25.97
N ASN A 682 -8.63 -2.41 -26.99
CA ASN A 682 -7.50 -3.32 -27.12
C ASN A 682 -6.15 -2.57 -27.29
N PRO A 683 -5.03 -3.10 -26.76
CA PRO A 683 -3.73 -2.44 -26.88
C PRO A 683 -3.29 -2.24 -28.33
N GLN A 684 -3.04 -0.99 -28.72
CA GLN A 684 -2.56 -0.63 -30.03
C GLN A 684 -1.02 -0.45 -30.04
N PRO A 685 -0.33 -0.85 -31.13
CA PRO A 685 1.13 -0.72 -31.23
C PRO A 685 1.57 0.74 -31.25
N LEU A 686 2.55 1.11 -30.43
CA LEU A 686 3.11 2.44 -30.31
C LEU A 686 4.49 2.54 -31.02
N PHE A 687 5.61 2.45 -30.29
CA PHE A 687 6.96 2.71 -30.83
C PHE A 687 7.74 1.40 -31.12
N PRO A 688 8.05 1.10 -32.40
CA PRO A 688 8.88 -0.06 -32.77
C PRO A 688 10.38 0.28 -32.83
N PHE A 689 11.22 -0.67 -32.44
CA PHE A 689 12.67 -0.63 -32.57
C PHE A 689 13.18 -1.94 -33.17
N THR A 690 14.15 -1.84 -34.08
CA THR A 690 14.71 -2.99 -34.82
C THR A 690 16.23 -2.99 -34.70
N HIS A 691 16.79 -4.15 -34.38
CA HIS A 691 18.22 -4.40 -34.21
C HIS A 691 18.67 -5.50 -35.18
N LYS A 692 18.62 -5.19 -36.48
CA LYS A 692 19.08 -6.07 -37.56
C LYS A 692 20.12 -5.34 -38.42
N VAL A 693 21.23 -6.02 -38.72
CA VAL A 693 22.29 -5.48 -39.59
C VAL A 693 21.72 -5.20 -40.99
N GLY A 694 22.21 -4.14 -41.64
CA GLY A 694 21.62 -3.59 -42.87
C GLY A 694 20.63 -2.45 -42.58
N ASN A 695 19.75 -2.59 -41.58
CA ASN A 695 18.89 -1.52 -41.08
C ASN A 695 19.64 -0.50 -40.18
N ASN A 696 20.94 -0.33 -40.39
CA ASN A 696 21.87 0.42 -39.52
C ASN A 696 21.67 1.95 -39.50
N ALA A 697 20.55 2.46 -40.02
CA ALA A 697 20.12 3.80 -39.70
C ALA A 697 19.57 3.82 -38.27
N ARG A 698 20.32 4.45 -37.34
CA ARG A 698 19.66 5.14 -36.21
C ARG A 698 18.47 5.92 -36.80
N PRO A 699 17.27 5.87 -36.19
CA PRO A 699 16.11 6.55 -36.76
C PRO A 699 16.43 8.03 -37.03
N LYS A 700 16.15 8.50 -38.25
CA LYS A 700 16.53 9.86 -38.70
C LYS A 700 15.91 10.94 -37.80
N GLN A 701 14.70 10.68 -37.31
CA GLN A 701 14.12 11.38 -36.17
C GLN A 701 14.67 10.78 -34.87
N LYS A 702 15.29 11.63 -34.04
CA LYS A 702 15.71 11.24 -32.68
C LYS A 702 14.53 11.07 -31.73
N ASN A 703 13.45 11.82 -31.95
CA ASN A 703 12.24 11.78 -31.14
C ASN A 703 11.15 11.07 -31.94
N LEU A 704 10.43 10.16 -31.31
CA LEU A 704 9.28 9.47 -31.91
C LEU A 704 7.99 10.16 -31.49
N TYR A 705 6.98 10.10 -32.36
CA TYR A 705 5.65 10.65 -32.14
C TYR A 705 4.62 9.74 -32.81
N LYS A 706 3.49 9.50 -32.14
CA LYS A 706 2.35 8.80 -32.71
C LYS A 706 1.04 9.26 -32.08
N VAL A 707 -0.02 9.27 -32.88
CA VAL A 707 -1.40 9.39 -32.40
C VAL A 707 -2.01 7.99 -32.40
N LEU A 708 -2.68 7.61 -31.32
CA LEU A 708 -3.53 6.41 -31.24
C LEU A 708 -4.98 6.83 -31.06
N LYS A 709 -5.89 6.02 -31.61
CA LYS A 709 -7.34 6.28 -31.65
C LYS A 709 -8.07 5.03 -31.21
N PHE A 710 -8.74 5.13 -30.06
CA PHE A 710 -9.50 4.04 -29.46
C PHE A 710 -10.99 4.41 -29.43
N ARG A 711 -11.85 3.43 -29.20
CA ARG A 711 -13.30 3.64 -29.05
C ARG A 711 -13.82 2.90 -27.83
N SER A 712 -14.56 3.59 -26.96
CA SER A 712 -15.30 2.89 -25.90
C SER A 712 -16.58 2.29 -26.45
N GLU A 713 -16.90 1.05 -26.07
CA GLU A 713 -18.18 0.40 -26.39
C GLU A 713 -19.29 0.73 -25.38
N ILE A 714 -18.91 1.23 -24.19
CA ILE A 714 -19.80 1.54 -23.07
C ILE A 714 -19.43 2.88 -22.44
N ASP A 715 -20.32 3.45 -21.63
CA ASP A 715 -19.97 4.59 -20.78
C ASP A 715 -18.93 4.17 -19.75
N CYS A 716 -17.88 4.97 -19.53
CA CYS A 716 -16.83 4.70 -18.53
C CYS A 716 -16.03 5.96 -18.19
N GLU A 717 -15.20 5.90 -17.15
CA GLU A 717 -14.22 6.95 -16.85
C GLU A 717 -12.82 6.52 -17.30
N LEU A 718 -12.21 7.25 -18.24
CA LEU A 718 -10.80 7.11 -18.61
C LEU A 718 -9.93 7.73 -17.51
N SER A 719 -9.24 6.88 -16.74
CA SER A 719 -8.35 7.32 -15.64
C SER A 719 -6.88 7.38 -16.06
N GLY A 720 -6.50 6.69 -17.15
CA GLY A 720 -5.12 6.64 -17.65
C GLY A 720 -4.96 5.69 -18.84
N PHE A 721 -3.72 5.27 -19.10
CA PHE A 721 -3.37 4.27 -20.11
C PHE A 721 -2.47 3.17 -19.52
N LEU A 722 -2.71 1.92 -19.90
CA LEU A 722 -1.79 0.80 -19.63
C LEU A 722 -0.81 0.61 -20.80
N GLY A 723 0.45 0.39 -20.47
CA GLY A 723 1.55 0.16 -21.37
C GLY A 723 2.10 -1.27 -21.29
N TYR A 724 2.43 -1.83 -22.44
CA TYR A 724 2.95 -3.19 -22.60
C TYR A 724 4.10 -3.23 -23.62
N PHE A 725 4.74 -4.38 -23.79
CA PHE A 725 5.61 -4.63 -24.94
C PHE A 725 5.43 -6.03 -25.56
N TYR A 726 5.82 -6.13 -26.82
CA TYR A 726 6.08 -7.37 -27.55
C TYR A 726 7.52 -7.34 -28.07
N CYS A 727 8.24 -8.47 -27.99
CA CYS A 727 9.65 -8.57 -28.33
C CYS A 727 9.97 -9.87 -29.08
N ILE A 728 10.65 -9.76 -30.21
CA ILE A 728 11.22 -10.89 -30.96
C ILE A 728 12.70 -11.00 -30.59
N LEU A 729 13.06 -12.08 -29.90
CA LEU A 729 14.46 -12.40 -29.59
C LEU A 729 15.18 -12.78 -30.89
N TYR A 730 14.69 -13.82 -31.56
CA TYR A 730 15.17 -14.31 -32.86
C TYR A 730 14.08 -15.13 -33.54
N LYS A 731 13.79 -14.90 -34.83
CA LYS A 731 12.74 -15.58 -35.61
C LYS A 731 11.41 -15.76 -34.82
N GLU A 732 11.02 -17.00 -34.52
CA GLU A 732 9.78 -17.38 -33.80
C GLU A 732 9.90 -17.24 -32.27
N HIS A 733 11.12 -17.08 -31.74
CA HIS A 733 11.36 -16.95 -30.31
C HIS A 733 11.05 -15.53 -29.83
N ALA A 734 9.82 -15.34 -29.35
CA ALA A 734 9.32 -14.09 -28.79
C ALA A 734 9.05 -14.14 -27.27
N LEU A 735 9.08 -12.95 -26.67
CA LEU A 735 8.59 -12.59 -25.33
C LEU A 735 7.46 -11.55 -25.46
N SER A 736 6.47 -11.60 -24.59
CA SER A 736 5.34 -10.67 -24.60
C SER A 736 4.66 -10.56 -23.24
N ILE A 737 4.25 -9.35 -22.89
CA ILE A 737 3.33 -9.06 -21.77
C ILE A 737 1.97 -8.50 -22.22
N LEU A 738 1.69 -8.47 -23.53
CA LEU A 738 0.36 -8.13 -24.04
C LEU A 738 -0.68 -9.15 -23.54
N PRO A 739 -1.85 -8.73 -23.02
CA PRO A 739 -2.86 -9.65 -22.50
C PRO A 739 -3.32 -10.74 -23.49
N SER A 740 -3.31 -10.43 -24.79
CA SER A 740 -3.76 -11.33 -25.86
C SER A 740 -2.75 -12.42 -26.26
N ASN A 741 -1.45 -12.25 -25.97
CA ASN A 741 -0.42 -13.25 -26.29
C ASN A 741 0.70 -13.33 -25.23
N HIS A 742 0.36 -13.05 -23.96
CA HIS A 742 1.30 -13.04 -22.83
C HIS A 742 2.08 -14.36 -22.76
N THR A 743 3.40 -14.26 -22.57
CA THR A 743 4.26 -15.46 -22.48
C THR A 743 3.89 -16.27 -21.22
N PRO A 744 3.44 -17.54 -21.33
CA PRO A 744 2.94 -18.27 -20.18
C PRO A 744 3.99 -18.43 -19.07
N ASN A 745 3.59 -18.21 -17.82
CA ASN A 745 4.42 -18.27 -16.62
C ASN A 745 5.62 -17.30 -16.56
N MET A 746 5.77 -16.38 -17.51
CA MET A 746 6.76 -15.29 -17.44
C MET A 746 6.35 -14.26 -16.37
N ARG A 747 7.33 -13.70 -15.65
CA ARG A 747 7.12 -12.92 -14.41
C ARG A 747 8.01 -11.68 -14.26
N SER A 748 9.02 -11.50 -15.12
CA SER A 748 10.01 -10.41 -15.03
C SER A 748 9.44 -9.00 -15.15
N TRP A 749 8.24 -8.82 -15.71
CA TRP A 749 7.64 -7.53 -16.00
C TRP A 749 6.15 -7.53 -15.66
N PHE A 750 5.67 -6.41 -15.13
CA PHE A 750 4.24 -6.10 -15.08
C PHE A 750 3.88 -5.09 -16.18
N SER A 751 2.70 -4.49 -16.12
CA SER A 751 2.31 -3.42 -17.04
C SER A 751 2.89 -2.07 -16.59
N MET A 752 3.09 -1.15 -17.52
CA MET A 752 3.29 0.26 -17.20
C MET A 752 1.92 0.96 -17.09
N PHE A 753 1.80 2.02 -16.29
CA PHE A 753 0.60 2.83 -16.14
C PHE A 753 0.95 4.32 -16.28
N PHE A 754 0.29 4.99 -17.21
CA PHE A 754 0.41 6.42 -17.48
C PHE A 754 -0.91 7.10 -17.05
N PRO A 755 -0.98 7.73 -15.86
CA PRO A 755 -2.20 8.39 -15.41
C PRO A 755 -2.50 9.67 -16.21
N LEU A 756 -3.76 10.09 -16.20
CA LEU A 756 -4.13 11.44 -16.64
C LEU A 756 -4.03 12.45 -15.48
N LEU A 757 -3.87 13.74 -15.79
CA LEU A 757 -3.95 14.81 -14.77
C LEU A 757 -5.30 14.85 -14.06
N THR A 758 -6.37 14.54 -14.80
CA THR A 758 -7.76 14.45 -14.32
C THR A 758 -8.43 13.31 -15.09
N PRO A 759 -9.17 12.40 -14.45
CA PRO A 759 -9.96 11.40 -15.16
C PRO A 759 -11.05 12.05 -16.03
N VAL A 760 -11.39 11.41 -17.15
CA VAL A 760 -12.32 11.97 -18.15
C VAL A 760 -13.44 10.98 -18.40
N MET A 761 -14.70 11.43 -18.30
CA MET A 761 -15.84 10.61 -18.71
C MET A 761 -15.86 10.43 -20.23
N VAL A 762 -16.08 9.19 -20.65
CA VAL A 762 -16.19 8.74 -22.04
C VAL A 762 -17.55 8.07 -22.19
N LYS A 763 -18.30 8.42 -23.24
CA LYS A 763 -19.60 7.81 -23.55
C LYS A 763 -19.46 6.70 -24.59
N ALA A 764 -20.44 5.79 -24.61
CA ALA A 764 -20.48 4.68 -25.56
C ALA A 764 -20.43 5.20 -27.02
N GLY A 765 -19.39 4.79 -27.75
CA GLY A 765 -19.13 5.22 -29.13
C GLY A 765 -18.21 6.44 -29.29
N ASP A 766 -17.74 7.07 -28.21
CA ASP A 766 -16.76 8.16 -28.27
C ASP A 766 -15.40 7.70 -28.82
N GLU A 767 -14.69 8.61 -29.49
CA GLU A 767 -13.31 8.43 -29.89
C GLU A 767 -12.36 8.98 -28.80
N ILE A 768 -11.52 8.11 -28.24
CA ILE A 768 -10.41 8.50 -27.38
C ILE A 768 -9.18 8.73 -28.27
N GLU A 769 -8.70 9.96 -28.36
CA GLU A 769 -7.53 10.32 -29.18
C GLU A 769 -6.37 10.75 -28.26
N ILE A 770 -5.32 9.95 -28.24
CA ILE A 770 -4.12 10.17 -27.41
C ILE A 770 -2.91 10.40 -28.31
N HIS A 771 -2.22 11.51 -28.08
CA HIS A 771 -0.97 11.87 -28.73
C HIS A 771 0.17 11.51 -27.78
N PHE A 772 1.19 10.81 -28.27
CA PHE A 772 2.28 10.28 -27.45
C PHE A 772 3.63 10.51 -28.12
N TRP A 773 4.62 10.95 -27.34
CA TRP A 773 5.98 11.22 -27.79
C TRP A 773 7.00 10.40 -26.98
N ARG A 774 8.10 10.03 -27.63
CA ARG A 774 9.36 9.63 -26.99
C ARG A 774 10.41 10.67 -27.39
N ASN A 775 10.68 11.62 -26.50
CA ASN A 775 11.59 12.73 -26.74
C ASN A 775 13.01 12.40 -26.27
N THR A 776 14.00 13.02 -26.91
CA THR A 776 15.42 12.92 -26.53
C THR A 776 16.06 14.31 -26.57
N GLY A 777 16.87 14.65 -25.56
CA GLY A 777 17.37 16.01 -25.39
C GLY A 777 18.15 16.20 -24.10
N HIS A 778 19.07 17.16 -24.05
CA HIS A 778 19.88 17.50 -22.86
C HIS A 778 20.63 16.35 -22.15
N GLY A 779 20.77 15.19 -22.80
CA GLY A 779 21.33 13.98 -22.20
C GLY A 779 20.32 13.11 -21.44
N LYS A 780 19.03 13.27 -21.73
CA LYS A 780 17.90 12.44 -21.26
C LYS A 780 17.10 11.89 -22.44
N VAL A 781 16.21 10.96 -22.12
CA VAL A 781 15.12 10.43 -22.96
C VAL A 781 13.88 10.49 -22.09
N TRP A 782 12.71 10.85 -22.60
CA TRP A 782 11.48 10.88 -21.79
C TRP A 782 10.23 10.66 -22.65
N TYR A 783 9.10 10.39 -22.00
CA TYR A 783 7.79 10.38 -22.66
C TYR A 783 7.02 11.65 -22.33
N GLU A 784 6.23 12.11 -23.30
CA GLU A 784 5.19 13.13 -23.12
C GLU A 784 3.90 12.55 -23.71
N TRP A 785 2.74 12.91 -23.14
CA TRP A 785 1.45 12.47 -23.66
C TRP A 785 0.38 13.55 -23.51
N TRP A 786 -0.56 13.58 -24.45
CA TRP A 786 -1.61 14.59 -24.52
C TRP A 786 -2.92 13.97 -24.99
N LEU A 787 -3.92 13.94 -24.10
CA LEU A 787 -5.27 13.55 -24.46
C LEU A 787 -5.92 14.68 -25.25
N ALA A 788 -6.31 14.41 -26.49
CA ALA A 788 -6.99 15.35 -27.38
C ALA A 788 -8.53 15.15 -27.38
N LYS A 789 -9.00 13.92 -27.11
CA LYS A 789 -10.42 13.55 -27.07
C LYS A 789 -10.70 12.45 -26.02
N PRO A 790 -11.92 12.38 -25.43
CA PRO A 790 -13.08 13.24 -25.72
C PRO A 790 -12.96 14.66 -25.14
N ALA A 791 -12.18 14.85 -24.08
CA ALA A 791 -11.80 16.16 -23.57
C ALA A 791 -10.29 16.41 -23.76
N ALA A 792 -9.94 17.62 -24.22
CA ALA A 792 -8.54 18.03 -24.36
C ALA A 792 -7.95 18.41 -22.98
N LEU A 793 -6.91 17.70 -22.55
CA LEU A 793 -6.19 17.98 -21.30
C LEU A 793 -4.90 18.79 -21.57
N PRO A 794 -4.16 19.27 -20.55
CA PRO A 794 -2.80 19.75 -20.74
C PRO A 794 -1.84 18.65 -21.23
N LEU A 795 -0.78 19.03 -21.94
CA LEU A 795 0.34 18.14 -22.28
C LEU A 795 1.07 17.72 -20.99
N GLN A 796 1.25 16.41 -20.80
CA GLN A 796 1.88 15.81 -19.61
C GLN A 796 3.38 15.55 -19.80
N ASN A 797 4.14 15.83 -18.74
CA ASN A 797 5.61 15.77 -18.64
C ASN A 797 6.42 16.65 -19.64
N PRO A 798 5.97 17.86 -20.02
CA PRO A 798 6.61 18.64 -21.09
C PRO A 798 8.04 19.05 -20.71
N ASN A 799 9.01 18.64 -21.53
CA ASN A 799 10.47 18.78 -21.31
C ASN A 799 11.02 18.05 -20.06
N ASP A 800 10.41 16.93 -19.67
CA ASP A 800 10.88 16.05 -18.58
C ASP A 800 10.93 16.72 -17.19
N LYS A 801 9.83 17.36 -16.81
CA LYS A 801 9.64 17.88 -15.44
C LYS A 801 9.76 16.77 -14.41
N CYS A 802 8.99 15.68 -14.59
CA CYS A 802 8.91 14.57 -13.63
C CYS A 802 10.23 13.79 -13.53
N SER A 803 11.12 13.91 -14.53
CA SER A 803 12.55 13.62 -14.41
C SER A 803 12.94 12.19 -14.02
N ILE A 804 12.10 11.18 -14.27
CA ILE A 804 12.46 9.76 -14.03
C ILE A 804 13.62 9.34 -14.94
N LEU A 805 13.49 9.54 -16.26
CA LEU A 805 14.30 8.87 -17.28
C LEU A 805 15.60 9.64 -17.59
N LYS A 806 16.70 9.26 -16.92
CA LYS A 806 17.98 10.00 -16.96
C LYS A 806 19.09 9.19 -17.64
N MET A 807 19.89 9.79 -18.53
CA MET A 807 21.14 9.15 -19.01
C MET A 807 22.38 9.67 -18.24
N ARG A 808 23.22 8.75 -17.77
CA ARG A 808 24.41 9.06 -16.94
C ARG A 808 25.56 9.68 -17.77
N PHE A 809 25.63 11.00 -17.86
CA PHE A 809 26.74 11.71 -18.54
C PHE A 809 27.91 12.08 -17.61
N HIS A 810 29.05 11.42 -17.80
CA HIS A 810 30.32 11.79 -17.13
C HIS A 810 30.77 13.24 -17.41
N LYS A 811 30.44 13.80 -18.59
CA LYS A 811 30.81 15.18 -18.93
C LYS A 811 30.23 16.22 -17.98
N LEU A 812 29.06 16.00 -17.37
CA LEU A 812 28.52 16.96 -16.41
C LEU A 812 29.26 16.90 -15.07
N LYS A 813 29.67 15.70 -14.62
CA LYS A 813 30.49 15.54 -13.41
C LYS A 813 31.87 16.19 -13.60
N GLN A 814 32.56 15.88 -14.71
CA GLN A 814 33.81 16.56 -15.07
C GLN A 814 33.64 18.07 -15.29
N ALA A 815 32.53 18.55 -15.86
CA ALA A 815 32.30 19.99 -15.99
C ALA A 815 32.06 20.67 -14.64
N LEU A 816 31.35 20.03 -13.70
CA LEU A 816 31.16 20.53 -12.33
C LEU A 816 32.44 20.45 -11.49
N GLU A 817 33.28 19.43 -11.69
CA GLU A 817 34.60 19.29 -11.06
C GLU A 817 35.59 20.31 -11.64
N LEU A 818 35.63 20.51 -12.97
CA LEU A 818 36.41 21.58 -13.61
C LEU A 818 35.88 22.98 -13.26
N TYR A 819 34.58 23.16 -13.03
CA TYR A 819 34.00 24.40 -12.55
C TYR A 819 34.39 24.67 -11.09
N ARG A 820 34.30 23.65 -10.21
CA ARG A 820 34.77 23.73 -8.81
C ARG A 820 36.28 24.00 -8.72
N MET A 821 37.10 23.36 -9.57
CA MET A 821 38.54 23.65 -9.63
C MET A 821 38.83 25.04 -10.20
N ARG A 822 38.14 25.49 -11.27
CA ARG A 822 38.26 26.89 -11.77
C ARG A 822 37.87 27.93 -10.71
N GLN A 823 36.82 27.67 -9.94
CA GLN A 823 36.41 28.51 -8.80
C GLN A 823 37.49 28.58 -7.70
N GLN A 824 38.33 27.55 -7.54
CA GLN A 824 39.51 27.61 -6.68
C GLN A 824 40.68 28.36 -7.34
N SER A 825 40.94 28.17 -8.64
CA SER A 825 42.01 28.85 -9.38
C SER A 825 41.82 30.36 -9.51
N PHE A 826 40.57 30.86 -9.58
CA PHE A 826 40.29 32.28 -9.81
C PHE A 826 40.50 33.21 -8.60
N LYS A 827 40.93 32.68 -7.44
CA LYS A 827 41.27 33.50 -6.26
C LYS A 827 42.66 34.16 -6.28
N TRP A 828 43.45 34.03 -7.35
CA TRP A 828 44.88 34.42 -7.35
C TRP A 828 45.32 35.45 -8.41
N ILE A 829 44.40 36.12 -9.11
CA ILE A 829 44.67 37.36 -9.87
C ILE A 829 43.53 38.34 -9.62
N GLY A 830 43.81 39.63 -9.35
CA GLY A 830 42.76 40.67 -9.31
C GLY A 830 42.89 41.82 -8.31
N SER A 831 44.05 42.08 -7.69
CA SER A 831 44.23 43.30 -6.87
C SER A 831 44.56 44.52 -7.74
N LYS A 832 43.62 45.47 -7.85
CA LYS A 832 43.83 46.94 -7.81
C LYS A 832 42.55 47.76 -8.12
N TYR A 833 42.55 49.00 -7.63
CA TYR A 833 41.59 50.11 -7.86
C TYR A 833 40.22 50.09 -7.15
N CYS A 834 40.21 50.81 -6.02
CA CYS A 834 39.11 51.61 -5.46
C CYS A 834 38.39 52.50 -6.51
N PHE A 835 37.25 53.16 -6.28
CA PHE A 835 36.53 53.75 -5.11
C PHE A 835 34.98 53.65 -5.38
N GLN A 836 33.95 54.02 -4.59
CA GLN A 836 33.65 54.44 -3.19
C GLN A 836 32.08 54.41 -3.03
N ASN A 837 31.38 54.53 -1.89
CA ASN A 837 31.65 54.36 -0.44
C ASN A 837 30.29 54.29 0.30
N PHE A 838 30.08 53.38 1.25
CA PHE A 838 29.19 53.59 2.42
C PHE A 838 29.54 52.57 3.51
N LYS A 839 29.46 52.97 4.79
CA LYS A 839 30.01 52.20 5.93
C LYS A 839 28.95 51.48 6.75
N ILE A 840 29.22 50.20 7.06
CA ILE A 840 28.84 49.56 8.33
C ILE A 840 30.12 48.88 8.87
N GLN A 841 30.34 48.91 10.18
CA GLN A 841 31.57 48.39 10.80
C GLN A 841 31.53 46.85 10.96
N PRO A 842 32.66 46.14 10.75
CA PRO A 842 32.75 44.73 11.10
C PRO A 842 33.02 44.55 12.59
N LEU A 843 32.30 43.62 13.24
CA LEU A 843 32.78 43.02 14.49
C LEU A 843 33.70 41.83 14.15
N SER A 844 34.80 41.70 14.88
CA SER A 844 35.78 40.64 14.67
C SER A 844 35.33 39.31 15.28
N THR A 845 35.10 38.30 14.45
CA THR A 845 35.08 36.89 14.87
C THR A 845 36.35 36.21 14.40
N SER A 846 37.09 35.60 15.33
CA SER A 846 38.31 34.84 15.06
C SER A 846 38.05 33.65 14.14
N SER A 847 39.03 33.31 13.31
CA SER A 847 38.98 32.11 12.47
C SER A 847 39.16 30.85 13.31
N GLN A 848 38.06 30.24 13.74
CA GLN A 848 38.05 28.84 14.17
C GLN A 848 37.71 27.94 12.99
N SER A 849 38.53 26.92 12.78
CA SER A 849 38.21 25.80 11.89
C SER A 849 37.06 24.99 12.48
N GLN A 850 35.93 24.93 11.79
CA GLN A 850 34.88 23.97 12.14
C GLN A 850 35.35 22.55 11.79
N GLU A 851 35.89 21.87 12.79
CA GLU A 851 36.06 20.42 12.78
C GLU A 851 34.69 19.76 12.59
N LYS A 852 34.64 18.70 11.77
CA LYS A 852 33.42 17.92 11.59
C LYS A 852 33.29 16.98 12.80
N LYS A 853 32.42 17.33 13.75
CA LYS A 853 32.02 16.41 14.83
C LYS A 853 31.58 15.07 14.23
N SER A 854 32.21 13.99 14.69
CA SER A 854 31.85 12.60 14.40
C SER A 854 31.43 11.91 15.70
N ILE A 855 30.36 11.14 15.64
CA ILE A 855 29.75 10.45 16.78
C ILE A 855 30.39 9.07 16.91
N ALA A 856 31.07 8.83 18.04
CA ALA A 856 31.70 7.54 18.33
C ALA A 856 30.66 6.53 18.83
N VAL A 857 30.66 5.33 18.25
CA VAL A 857 29.78 4.23 18.69
C VAL A 857 30.59 2.95 18.87
N THR A 858 30.33 2.21 19.94
CA THR A 858 30.93 0.90 20.22
C THR A 858 29.87 -0.20 20.10
N PHE A 859 30.09 -1.14 19.18
CA PHE A 859 29.28 -2.35 19.03
C PHE A 859 29.89 -3.47 19.89
N LEU A 860 29.04 -4.18 20.62
CA LEU A 860 29.39 -5.35 21.43
C LEU A 860 28.71 -6.57 20.80
N THR A 861 29.45 -7.64 20.49
CA THR A 861 28.84 -8.88 19.97
C THR A 861 28.42 -9.81 21.11
N SER A 862 27.50 -10.74 20.84
CA SER A 862 27.19 -11.82 21.79
C SER A 862 28.36 -12.78 22.07
N GLN A 863 29.43 -12.72 21.27
CA GLN A 863 30.66 -13.50 21.48
C GLN A 863 31.68 -12.74 22.36
N GLY A 864 31.42 -11.46 22.68
CA GLY A 864 32.26 -10.62 23.53
C GLY A 864 33.21 -9.67 22.78
N ASP A 865 33.20 -9.67 21.45
CA ASP A 865 34.00 -8.75 20.64
C ASP A 865 33.50 -7.31 20.77
N GLN A 866 34.41 -6.35 20.60
CA GLN A 866 34.11 -4.93 20.66
C GLN A 866 34.65 -4.21 19.42
N PHE A 867 33.76 -3.55 18.67
CA PHE A 867 34.12 -2.79 17.48
C PHE A 867 33.71 -1.32 17.65
N LYS A 868 34.67 -0.40 17.53
CA LYS A 868 34.42 1.05 17.66
C LYS A 868 34.56 1.74 16.31
N ALA A 869 33.54 2.51 15.94
CA ALA A 869 33.46 3.21 14.65
C ALA A 869 32.80 4.60 14.79
N TYR A 870 32.93 5.45 13.77
CA TYR A 870 32.66 6.89 13.88
C TYR A 870 31.66 7.37 12.81
N GLY A 871 30.43 7.67 13.23
CA GLY A 871 29.37 8.14 12.36
C GLY A 871 29.33 9.66 12.19
N LYS A 872 28.51 10.12 11.24
CA LYS A 872 28.19 11.54 11.05
C LYS A 872 26.82 11.83 11.65
N ILE A 873 26.67 12.97 12.32
CA ILE A 873 25.37 13.46 12.81
C ILE A 873 24.38 13.49 11.64
N GLY A 874 23.20 12.91 11.83
CA GLY A 874 22.15 12.79 10.81
C GLY A 874 22.24 11.57 9.89
N GLY A 875 23.29 10.75 9.97
CA GLY A 875 23.28 9.39 9.39
C GLY A 875 22.64 8.38 10.33
N THR A 876 22.25 7.19 9.85
CA THR A 876 21.74 6.11 10.70
C THR A 876 22.87 5.31 11.36
N LEU A 877 22.54 4.53 12.40
CA LEU A 877 23.48 3.59 13.01
C LEU A 877 23.85 2.44 12.04
N LEU A 878 22.94 2.05 11.13
CA LEU A 878 23.26 1.11 10.05
C LEU A 878 24.19 1.72 8.99
N ASP A 879 24.02 3.00 8.63
CA ASP A 879 24.96 3.70 7.75
C ASP A 879 26.38 3.70 8.34
N LEU A 880 26.51 3.86 9.65
CA LEU A 880 27.81 3.81 10.34
C LEU A 880 28.47 2.43 10.16
N VAL A 881 27.73 1.33 10.37
CA VAL A 881 28.22 -0.04 10.17
C VAL A 881 28.77 -0.24 8.74
N PHE A 882 28.02 0.17 7.72
CA PHE A 882 28.43 0.01 6.33
C PHE A 882 29.55 0.96 5.90
N ASN A 883 29.54 2.23 6.31
CA ASN A 883 30.56 3.20 5.90
C ASN A 883 31.93 2.89 6.51
N GLU A 884 31.96 2.45 7.77
CA GLU A 884 33.20 2.16 8.51
C GLU A 884 33.62 0.68 8.40
N ASN A 885 32.85 -0.15 7.67
CA ASN A 885 33.08 -1.59 7.45
C ASN A 885 33.21 -2.38 8.77
N VAL A 886 32.27 -2.16 9.70
CA VAL A 886 32.23 -2.88 10.98
C VAL A 886 31.87 -4.36 10.72
N PRO A 887 32.67 -5.34 11.19
CA PRO A 887 32.51 -6.75 10.83
C PRO A 887 31.36 -7.42 11.59
N LEU A 888 30.13 -7.17 11.14
CA LEU A 888 28.90 -7.76 11.66
C LEU A 888 28.22 -8.55 10.53
N ASP A 889 28.55 -9.83 10.39
CA ASP A 889 28.04 -10.68 9.32
C ASP A 889 26.51 -10.80 9.35
N GLY A 890 25.89 -10.62 8.18
CA GLY A 890 24.43 -10.65 8.03
C GLY A 890 23.69 -9.43 8.61
N PHE A 891 24.38 -8.41 9.12
CA PHE A 891 23.73 -7.26 9.75
C PHE A 891 23.08 -6.32 8.74
N GLY A 892 21.75 -6.16 8.80
CA GLY A 892 21.00 -5.18 8.01
C GLY A 892 20.74 -5.54 6.54
N VAL A 893 20.44 -6.82 6.25
CA VAL A 893 20.17 -7.37 4.90
C VAL A 893 19.17 -6.55 4.05
N CYS A 894 18.22 -5.85 4.67
CA CYS A 894 17.26 -5.00 3.95
C CYS A 894 17.79 -3.63 3.48
N GLU A 895 19.10 -3.37 3.60
CA GLU A 895 19.74 -2.08 3.26
C GLU A 895 19.08 -0.86 3.92
N GLY A 896 18.41 -1.07 5.06
CA GLY A 896 17.72 -0.05 5.84
C GLY A 896 16.22 0.11 5.59
N ALA A 897 15.62 -0.64 4.66
CA ALA A 897 14.21 -0.52 4.25
C ALA A 897 13.14 -0.93 5.29
N CYS A 898 13.53 -1.12 6.57
CA CYS A 898 12.68 -1.58 7.68
C CYS A 898 11.84 -2.85 7.36
N SER A 899 12.40 -3.76 6.56
CA SER A 899 11.71 -4.98 6.08
C SER A 899 12.37 -6.29 6.53
N CYS A 900 13.28 -6.22 7.51
CA CYS A 900 13.82 -7.39 8.21
C CYS A 900 14.36 -7.00 9.60
N SER A 901 14.43 -7.97 10.51
CA SER A 901 14.97 -7.82 11.87
C SER A 901 16.51 -7.86 11.97
N THR A 902 17.24 -8.11 10.88
CA THR A 902 18.69 -8.44 10.92
C THR A 902 19.63 -7.30 11.33
N CYS A 903 19.15 -6.07 11.54
CA CYS A 903 19.92 -4.98 12.14
C CYS A 903 19.46 -4.62 13.56
N HIS A 904 18.82 -5.57 14.24
CA HIS A 904 18.42 -5.46 15.64
C HIS A 904 19.64 -5.22 16.55
N VAL A 905 19.51 -4.22 17.41
CA VAL A 905 20.45 -3.89 18.49
C VAL A 905 19.68 -3.68 19.79
N ILE A 906 20.34 -3.97 20.91
CA ILE A 906 19.84 -3.74 22.26
C ILE A 906 20.64 -2.58 22.87
N LEU A 907 19.94 -1.56 23.34
CA LEU A 907 20.53 -0.33 23.87
C LEU A 907 20.56 -0.33 25.40
N LYS A 908 21.43 0.49 26.02
CA LYS A 908 21.30 0.82 27.44
C LYS A 908 20.04 1.68 27.66
N ARG A 909 19.45 1.63 28.86
CA ARG A 909 18.16 2.28 29.15
C ARG A 909 18.23 3.79 28.94
N GLU A 910 19.32 4.43 29.37
CA GLU A 910 19.56 5.87 29.24
C GLU A 910 19.66 6.29 27.76
N GLN A 911 20.30 5.46 26.93
CA GLN A 911 20.46 5.70 25.49
C GLN A 911 19.16 5.46 24.72
N TYR A 912 18.37 4.45 25.12
CA TYR A 912 17.04 4.18 24.57
C TYR A 912 16.06 5.31 24.87
N GLU A 913 16.09 5.88 26.09
CA GLU A 913 15.23 7.00 26.50
C GLU A 913 15.58 8.33 25.81
N CYS A 914 16.79 8.46 25.25
CA CYS A 914 17.17 9.59 24.38
C CYS A 914 16.68 9.46 22.92
N LEU A 915 16.04 8.36 22.53
CA LEU A 915 15.55 8.13 21.16
C LEU A 915 14.03 8.34 21.04
N PRO A 916 13.52 8.76 19.86
CA PRO A 916 12.10 8.69 19.57
C PRO A 916 11.64 7.22 19.62
N SER A 917 10.42 6.96 20.12
CA SER A 917 9.85 5.61 20.19
C SER A 917 9.82 4.91 18.81
N PRO A 918 9.98 3.57 18.76
CA PRO A 918 9.91 2.84 17.49
C PRO A 918 8.55 2.98 16.80
N CYS A 919 8.55 2.98 15.47
CA CYS A 919 7.32 3.04 14.67
C CYS A 919 6.60 1.67 14.61
N GLU A 920 5.36 1.63 14.09
CA GLU A 920 4.62 0.37 13.96
C GLU A 920 5.35 -0.62 13.03
N ASP A 921 5.95 -0.15 11.93
CA ASP A 921 6.73 -1.00 11.01
C ASP A 921 8.02 -1.55 11.66
N GLU A 922 8.67 -0.77 12.53
CA GLU A 922 9.85 -1.23 13.29
C GLU A 922 9.46 -2.26 14.35
N LEU A 923 8.31 -2.09 15.02
CA LEU A 923 7.79 -3.03 16.02
C LEU A 923 7.36 -4.35 15.37
N ASP A 924 6.64 -4.33 14.25
CA ASP A 924 6.24 -5.53 13.50
C ASP A 924 7.47 -6.34 13.02
N MET A 925 8.62 -5.69 12.79
CA MET A 925 9.90 -6.35 12.52
C MET A 925 10.64 -6.80 13.79
N LEU A 926 10.57 -6.04 14.90
CA LEU A 926 11.18 -6.43 16.18
C LEU A 926 10.49 -7.65 16.82
N ASP A 927 9.19 -7.84 16.61
CA ASP A 927 8.47 -9.08 16.96
C ASP A 927 9.05 -10.33 16.25
N LEU A 928 9.83 -10.14 15.18
CA LEU A 928 10.56 -11.17 14.42
C LEU A 928 12.07 -11.18 14.71
N ALA A 929 12.53 -10.50 15.77
CA ALA A 929 13.94 -10.38 16.13
C ALA A 929 14.38 -11.39 17.21
N TYR A 930 15.56 -11.97 17.04
CA TYR A 930 16.11 -12.93 17.99
C TYR A 930 16.75 -12.22 19.20
N GLY A 931 16.44 -12.68 20.42
CA GLY A 931 16.95 -12.04 21.65
C GLY A 931 16.27 -10.71 21.99
N LEU A 932 15.01 -10.52 21.57
CA LEU A 932 14.23 -9.31 21.84
C LEU A 932 14.17 -8.95 23.34
N ALA A 933 14.40 -7.67 23.65
CA ALA A 933 14.38 -7.07 24.99
C ALA A 933 13.75 -5.66 24.96
N ASP A 934 13.29 -5.15 26.11
CA ASP A 934 12.59 -3.85 26.26
C ASP A 934 13.28 -2.64 25.61
N THR A 935 14.61 -2.65 25.47
CA THR A 935 15.42 -1.57 24.89
C THR A 935 15.93 -1.89 23.47
N SER A 936 15.23 -2.79 22.77
CA SER A 936 15.56 -3.19 21.40
C SER A 936 15.13 -2.16 20.37
N ARG A 937 15.94 -1.97 19.34
CA ARG A 937 15.71 -1.10 18.17
C ARG A 937 16.34 -1.72 16.92
N LEU A 938 15.93 -1.28 15.74
CA LEU A 938 16.63 -1.56 14.49
C LEU A 938 17.61 -0.43 14.18
N ALA A 939 18.87 -0.75 13.88
CA ALA A 939 19.92 0.25 13.65
C ALA A 939 19.66 1.16 12.43
N CYS A 940 18.81 0.74 11.50
CA CYS A 940 18.35 1.60 10.40
C CYS A 940 17.36 2.71 10.83
N GLN A 941 16.71 2.57 11.99
CA GLN A 941 15.76 3.55 12.53
C GLN A 941 16.39 4.46 13.60
N ILE A 942 17.63 4.18 14.01
CA ILE A 942 18.41 5.03 14.93
C ILE A 942 19.18 6.06 14.10
N VAL A 943 18.83 7.34 14.22
CA VAL A 943 19.59 8.46 13.64
C VAL A 943 20.60 9.00 14.66
N LEU A 944 21.85 9.18 14.25
CA LEU A 944 22.94 9.65 15.11
C LEU A 944 22.82 11.15 15.42
N THR A 945 22.83 11.50 16.70
CA THR A 945 22.77 12.88 17.21
C THR A 945 23.96 13.16 18.14
N GLU A 946 24.20 14.43 18.50
CA GLU A 946 25.27 14.78 19.46
C GLU A 946 25.08 14.16 20.86
N GLN A 947 23.88 13.70 21.20
CA GLN A 947 23.56 13.07 22.49
C GLN A 947 23.95 11.58 22.53
N LEU A 948 24.34 11.00 21.39
CA LEU A 948 24.69 9.59 21.23
C LEU A 948 26.21 9.36 21.10
N ASP A 949 27.03 10.39 21.35
CA ASP A 949 28.49 10.27 21.30
C ASP A 949 29.01 9.42 22.47
N GLY A 950 29.77 8.37 22.13
CA GLY A 950 30.20 7.35 23.08
C GLY A 950 29.13 6.30 23.42
N MET A 951 28.05 6.15 22.64
CA MET A 951 27.05 5.12 22.90
C MET A 951 27.60 3.70 22.72
N GLU A 952 26.99 2.74 23.43
CA GLU A 952 27.37 1.31 23.40
C GLU A 952 26.14 0.48 23.04
N VAL A 953 26.24 -0.33 21.98
CA VAL A 953 25.11 -1.09 21.44
C VAL A 953 25.44 -2.58 21.41
N LEU A 954 24.53 -3.42 21.92
CA LEU A 954 24.69 -4.88 21.94
C LEU A 954 24.02 -5.49 20.70
N VAL A 955 24.76 -6.28 19.95
CA VAL A 955 24.28 -7.06 18.81
C VAL A 955 23.96 -8.50 19.28
N PRO A 956 22.69 -8.93 19.29
CA PRO A 956 22.34 -10.29 19.67
C PRO A 956 22.78 -11.29 18.60
N GLY A 957 23.31 -12.44 19.04
CA GLY A 957 23.84 -13.46 18.14
C GLY A 957 22.75 -14.33 17.52
N VAL A 958 22.92 -14.69 16.25
CA VAL A 958 22.06 -15.64 15.53
C VAL A 958 22.42 -17.09 15.93
N PRO A 959 21.46 -18.00 16.16
CA PRO A 959 21.75 -19.42 16.33
C PRO A 959 22.42 -20.02 15.09
N ASP A 960 23.43 -20.86 15.29
CA ASP A 960 24.14 -21.54 14.20
C ASP A 960 23.19 -22.48 13.42
N ALA A 961 23.21 -22.37 12.08
CA ALA A 961 22.24 -23.01 11.18
C ALA A 961 22.37 -24.54 11.09
N THR A 962 23.27 -25.14 11.88
CA THR A 962 23.58 -26.56 11.92
C THR A 962 22.74 -27.39 12.91
N GLN A 963 21.88 -26.75 13.73
CA GLN A 963 21.04 -27.43 14.73
C GLN A 963 19.54 -27.53 14.38
N LEU A 964 19.15 -27.24 13.14
CA LEU A 964 17.77 -27.37 12.64
C LEU A 964 17.71 -28.40 11.49
N HIS A 965 17.73 -29.68 11.86
CA HIS A 965 17.58 -30.85 10.98
C HIS A 965 16.66 -31.90 11.59
#